data_AF-A0A9N9L8Y4-F1
#
_entry.id   AF-A0A9N9L8Y4-F1
#
_cell.length_a   1.000
_cell.length_b   1.000
_cell.length_c   1.000
_cell.angle_alpha   90.00
_cell.angle_beta   90.00
_cell.angle_gamma   90.00
#
_symmetry.space_group_name_H-M   'P 1'
#
loop_
_entity.id
_entity.type
_entity.pdbx_description
1 polymer ?
#
loop_
_entity_poly.entity_id
_entity_poly.type
_entity_poly.pdbx_seq_one_letter_code
_entity_poly.pdbx_strand_id
1 'polypeptide(L)'
;MTIDSTSLPNGSGAVNGGNATSSQPEMIETDLLIIGAGPAGAALACFLAQHDLKGIMLASTPSTADTPRAHITNMAALECLRDIGLEEECKKVAVKGDSMQHTRWCRSMTGEEFTRLYSWGNDPARAGDYDAASPCSHVDIPQTVLEPILVQHATHNGFHCRFDSTFLSFERQSDGSLISNIQDNLTKLTYKIKSKYLFGCDGARSQVLRQLKIPLVKKPGQGLATNCLVKVDLSHAIKSRMGNLHQIMRPDEEVRPFAWTTVVRMVKPWNEWMFIMLPTPGAGVDFSPSQEEYMEACKAIVGDDSIPIEILGISKWFINEIVAEYYSDGNIFCLGDAVHRHPPFNGLGSNTCIQDAYNLAWKISYVMKGKADSSILETFSHERQPVGESIVTRANQGLRDHIPVWEALGMMDPSLEVRKKEFAELSAATPEGVVRRQKLQDAVNNTSHEFHGVGVEMNQRYVSKAIYLEDETTRPALPEDPVLHHEITTFPGSRLPHAWLNTKRPGKQFSTIDLAGHGVFSLFTGIGGEEWKVAAKKVSKTLGIEIRPYSIGFGQDYQDVYFDWAKRRDIAEDGCVLVRPDRFVAWRSHKIIESPEEKLLKVMRPLRSSRLFRLLLIILLCIILPYRLFSRIQQWRHPSAGLNLAYATLLLEDSAHTTGKDADAYFVSVRMLNYQLLHDPKTRTKKNIPFLVLTTPGVDMWKVAQLSMDGATIIPVEKLDTPWIEPGQSRWQDVMTKLRVFELVEYDRILFLDADTYLFKPLDSIFDSRGAQPRSTLRKKSEIKTDEARLPEDYLFATLSEVTQSLHTYPPLSMSYFNAGFFLLSPSIELFEYYLSLFPLNRFETIYPEQNLLNYAHRPNGNMPWSRLHYSWNIQLPSMQDVKKGVASVHAKLWTGGNELQPVPVELREMWKGKKLEMWEYYSNGLQQQRRYEEDWKKGLYGAPLHRHMRYGSGHR
;
A
#
# COMPACT_ATOMS: atom_id res chain seq x y z
N MET A 1 18.82 -40.03 -52.57
CA MET A 1 19.25 -41.43 -52.48
C MET A 1 19.15 -41.85 -51.02
N THR A 2 18.24 -42.78 -50.78
CA THR A 2 18.17 -43.76 -49.67
C THR A 2 18.88 -43.44 -48.36
N ILE A 3 18.06 -43.22 -47.32
CA ILE A 3 18.41 -43.45 -45.92
C ILE A 3 18.34 -44.97 -45.72
N ASP A 4 19.40 -45.56 -45.19
CA ASP A 4 19.40 -46.95 -44.75
C ASP A 4 19.88 -47.07 -43.30
N SER A 5 19.17 -47.94 -42.60
CA SER A 5 19.26 -48.29 -41.19
C SER A 5 20.46 -49.20 -40.89
N THR A 6 21.02 -49.17 -39.67
CA THR A 6 21.51 -50.38 -38.92
C THR A 6 22.13 -50.06 -37.54
N SER A 7 21.47 -50.61 -36.52
CA SER A 7 21.95 -51.31 -35.30
C SER A 7 23.40 -51.19 -34.75
N LEU A 8 23.46 -50.83 -33.45
CA LEU A 8 24.15 -51.48 -32.29
C LEU A 8 25.71 -51.52 -32.24
N PRO A 9 26.36 -51.41 -31.04
CA PRO A 9 26.28 -52.48 -30.02
C PRO A 9 26.29 -52.09 -28.53
N ASN A 10 25.75 -53.04 -27.76
CA ASN A 10 25.82 -53.18 -26.31
C ASN A 10 27.26 -53.11 -25.78
N GLY A 11 27.46 -52.31 -24.74
CA GLY A 11 28.60 -52.38 -23.84
C GLY A 11 28.09 -52.38 -22.40
N SER A 12 28.03 -53.57 -21.80
CA SER A 12 27.76 -53.79 -20.39
C SER A 12 28.90 -53.24 -19.53
N GLY A 13 28.63 -52.16 -18.79
CA GLY A 13 29.48 -51.66 -17.72
C GLY A 13 28.63 -51.43 -16.48
N ALA A 14 28.84 -52.25 -15.45
CA ALA A 14 28.18 -52.14 -14.16
C ALA A 14 28.40 -50.74 -13.56
N VAL A 15 27.31 -49.98 -13.37
CA VAL A 15 27.35 -48.71 -12.64
C VAL A 15 26.98 -49.00 -11.19
N ASN A 16 27.99 -48.88 -10.34
CA ASN A 16 27.85 -48.81 -8.88
C ASN A 16 26.79 -47.77 -8.51
N GLY A 17 25.86 -48.17 -7.63
CA GLY A 17 24.87 -47.29 -7.03
C GLY A 17 25.56 -46.14 -6.28
N GLY A 18 25.56 -44.97 -6.90
CA GLY A 18 25.84 -43.70 -6.26
C GLY A 18 24.52 -43.03 -5.91
N ASN A 19 24.26 -42.86 -4.61
CA ASN A 19 23.14 -42.10 -4.07
C ASN A 19 22.99 -40.75 -4.79
N ALA A 20 21.92 -40.60 -5.56
CA ALA A 20 21.45 -39.31 -6.02
C ALA A 20 20.96 -38.53 -4.79
N THR A 21 21.80 -37.64 -4.26
CA THR A 21 21.35 -36.58 -3.37
C THR A 21 20.39 -35.70 -4.14
N SER A 22 19.10 -35.86 -3.85
CA SER A 22 18.03 -35.00 -4.33
C SER A 22 18.32 -33.54 -3.95
N SER A 23 18.84 -32.74 -4.88
CA SER A 23 18.82 -31.29 -4.74
C SER A 23 17.35 -30.87 -4.78
N GLN A 24 16.76 -30.62 -3.62
CA GLN A 24 15.42 -30.03 -3.52
C GLN A 24 15.41 -28.75 -4.38
N PRO A 25 14.40 -28.55 -5.24
CA PRO A 25 14.32 -27.33 -6.04
C PRO A 25 14.31 -26.11 -5.11
N GLU A 26 15.18 -25.14 -5.41
CA GLU A 26 15.34 -23.91 -4.64
C GLU A 26 13.98 -23.17 -4.54
N MET A 27 13.55 -22.86 -3.33
CA MET A 27 12.27 -22.23 -3.06
C MET A 27 12.30 -20.77 -3.51
N ILE A 28 11.38 -20.37 -4.39
CA ILE A 28 11.28 -18.98 -4.86
C ILE A 28 10.63 -18.13 -3.77
N GLU A 29 11.11 -16.92 -3.54
CA GLU A 29 10.53 -16.00 -2.55
C GLU A 29 10.02 -14.70 -3.18
N THR A 30 8.87 -14.21 -2.73
CA THR A 30 8.31 -12.91 -3.09
C THR A 30 7.39 -12.42 -1.98
N ASP A 31 7.34 -11.13 -1.67
CA ASP A 31 6.35 -10.65 -0.69
C ASP A 31 4.91 -10.77 -1.21
N LEU A 32 4.72 -10.59 -2.53
CA LEU A 32 3.43 -10.47 -3.18
C LEU A 32 3.32 -11.53 -4.29
N LEU A 33 2.37 -12.46 -4.14
CA LEU A 33 2.06 -13.47 -5.14
C LEU A 33 0.62 -13.32 -5.65
N ILE A 34 0.46 -12.99 -6.93
CA ILE A 34 -0.83 -12.82 -7.59
C ILE A 34 -1.10 -14.03 -8.48
N ILE A 35 -2.23 -14.70 -8.29
CA ILE A 35 -2.66 -15.83 -9.11
C ILE A 35 -3.75 -15.34 -10.07
N GLY A 36 -3.42 -15.21 -11.34
CA GLY A 36 -4.26 -14.71 -12.42
C GLY A 36 -3.73 -13.39 -12.99
N ALA A 37 -3.63 -13.31 -14.33
CA ALA A 37 -3.24 -12.10 -15.07
C ALA A 37 -4.39 -11.47 -15.87
N GLY A 38 -5.64 -11.77 -15.50
CA GLY A 38 -6.81 -11.06 -16.02
C GLY A 38 -6.96 -9.66 -15.41
N PRO A 39 -8.08 -8.95 -15.64
CA PRO A 39 -8.24 -7.55 -15.23
C PRO A 39 -7.99 -7.32 -13.73
N ALA A 40 -8.45 -8.21 -12.84
CA ALA A 40 -8.22 -8.07 -11.40
C ALA A 40 -6.74 -8.16 -11.03
N GLY A 41 -6.05 -9.20 -11.47
CA GLY A 41 -4.65 -9.46 -11.10
C GLY A 41 -3.68 -8.49 -11.75
N ALA A 42 -3.86 -8.20 -13.04
CA ALA A 42 -3.01 -7.27 -13.76
C ALA A 42 -3.20 -5.81 -13.27
N ALA A 43 -4.43 -5.39 -12.98
CA ALA A 43 -4.67 -4.08 -12.36
C ALA A 43 -4.08 -4.00 -10.95
N LEU A 44 -4.23 -5.06 -10.14
CA LEU A 44 -3.63 -5.11 -8.80
C LEU A 44 -2.11 -4.97 -8.87
N ALA A 45 -1.46 -5.67 -9.80
CA ALA A 45 -0.03 -5.53 -10.03
C ALA A 45 0.37 -4.11 -10.44
N CYS A 46 -0.41 -3.44 -11.32
CA CYS A 46 -0.17 -2.04 -11.70
C CYS A 46 -0.25 -1.09 -10.49
N PHE A 47 -1.30 -1.20 -9.69
CA PHE A 47 -1.48 -0.31 -8.54
C PHE A 47 -0.48 -0.60 -7.41
N LEU A 48 -0.11 -1.87 -7.18
CA LEU A 48 0.98 -2.19 -6.25
C LEU A 48 2.32 -1.61 -6.74
N ALA A 49 2.58 -1.65 -8.05
CA ALA A 49 3.78 -1.09 -8.65
C ALA A 49 3.85 0.45 -8.53
N GLN A 50 2.72 1.16 -8.65
CA GLN A 50 2.61 2.60 -8.36
C GLN A 50 3.09 2.95 -6.95
N HIS A 51 3.00 1.99 -6.03
CA HIS A 51 3.45 2.10 -4.65
C HIS A 51 4.87 1.57 -4.41
N ASP A 52 5.68 1.41 -5.46
CA ASP A 52 7.04 0.85 -5.42
C ASP A 52 7.11 -0.59 -4.88
N LEU A 53 6.00 -1.33 -4.91
CA LEU A 53 5.97 -2.73 -4.52
C LEU A 53 6.23 -3.63 -5.73
N LYS A 54 6.86 -4.77 -5.47
CA LYS A 54 7.24 -5.77 -6.48
C LYS A 54 6.71 -7.13 -6.09
N GLY A 55 6.48 -7.97 -7.09
CA GLY A 55 5.93 -9.30 -6.85
C GLY A 55 5.98 -10.21 -8.06
N ILE A 56 5.29 -11.33 -7.93
CA ILE A 56 5.14 -12.32 -8.99
C ILE A 56 3.65 -12.42 -9.33
N MET A 57 3.32 -12.30 -10.61
CA MET A 57 2.01 -12.56 -11.17
C MET A 57 2.07 -13.83 -12.02
N LEU A 58 1.21 -14.79 -11.74
CA LEU A 58 1.13 -16.06 -12.45
C LEU A 58 -0.15 -16.13 -13.26
N ALA A 59 -0.11 -16.77 -14.42
CA ALA A 59 -1.29 -17.12 -15.19
C ALA A 59 -1.15 -18.55 -15.72
N SER A 60 -2.23 -19.33 -15.63
CA SER A 60 -2.25 -20.70 -16.16
C SER A 60 -2.34 -20.74 -17.69
N THR A 61 -2.85 -19.67 -18.30
CA THR A 61 -2.92 -19.50 -19.76
C THR A 61 -1.54 -19.18 -20.34
N PRO A 62 -1.31 -19.46 -21.64
CA PRO A 62 -0.04 -19.15 -22.31
C PRO A 62 0.15 -17.66 -22.64
N SER A 63 -0.92 -16.87 -22.60
CA SER A 63 -0.89 -15.42 -22.83
C SER A 63 -2.08 -14.72 -22.14
N THR A 64 -2.23 -13.41 -22.36
CA THR A 64 -3.45 -12.65 -22.04
C THR A 64 -4.65 -13.17 -22.84
N ALA A 65 -5.83 -12.56 -22.66
CA ALA A 65 -7.03 -12.87 -23.42
C ALA A 65 -6.79 -13.00 -24.93
N ASP A 66 -7.16 -14.16 -25.47
CA ASP A 66 -7.25 -14.46 -26.90
C ASP A 66 -8.68 -14.27 -27.45
N THR A 67 -9.65 -14.04 -26.56
CA THR A 67 -11.06 -13.83 -26.88
C THR A 67 -11.57 -12.51 -26.30
N PRO A 68 -12.51 -11.81 -26.96
CA PRO A 68 -12.87 -10.43 -26.61
C PRO A 68 -13.38 -10.19 -25.19
N ARG A 69 -14.06 -11.18 -24.58
CA ARG A 69 -14.61 -11.15 -23.20
C ARG A 69 -15.26 -9.80 -22.84
N ALA A 70 -15.02 -9.20 -21.67
CA ALA A 70 -15.59 -7.89 -21.32
C ALA A 70 -15.04 -6.77 -22.21
N HIS A 71 -15.77 -5.65 -22.36
CA HIS A 71 -15.39 -4.60 -23.32
C HIS A 71 -15.75 -3.18 -22.91
N ILE A 72 -16.92 -2.98 -22.30
CA ILE A 72 -17.25 -1.68 -21.72
C ILE A 72 -16.34 -1.42 -20.55
N THR A 73 -15.55 -0.35 -20.64
CA THR A 73 -14.84 0.22 -19.47
C THR A 73 -15.53 1.52 -19.10
N ASN A 74 -16.12 1.55 -17.90
CA ASN A 74 -16.89 2.68 -17.39
C ASN A 74 -15.99 3.73 -16.75
N MET A 75 -16.59 4.87 -16.41
CA MET A 75 -15.89 6.02 -15.83
C MET A 75 -15.20 5.66 -14.50
N ALA A 76 -15.85 4.88 -13.63
CA ALA A 76 -15.31 4.50 -12.33
C ALA A 76 -14.00 3.70 -12.43
N ALA A 77 -13.89 2.79 -13.41
CA ALA A 77 -12.67 2.03 -13.66
C ALA A 77 -11.59 2.88 -14.36
N LEU A 78 -11.98 3.73 -15.31
CA LEU A 78 -11.04 4.64 -15.97
C LEU A 78 -10.46 5.67 -15.01
N GLU A 79 -11.22 6.14 -14.01
CA GLU A 79 -10.66 6.96 -12.94
C GLU A 79 -9.50 6.25 -12.24
N CYS A 80 -9.64 4.98 -11.89
CA CYS A 80 -8.54 4.21 -11.29
C CYS A 80 -7.32 4.15 -12.23
N LEU A 81 -7.53 3.86 -13.51
CA LEU A 81 -6.45 3.78 -14.50
C LEU A 81 -5.82 5.15 -14.82
N ARG A 82 -6.60 6.23 -14.75
CA ARG A 82 -6.14 7.61 -14.90
C ARG A 82 -5.12 7.99 -13.83
N ASP A 83 -5.27 7.46 -12.61
CA ASP A 83 -4.33 7.70 -11.50
C ASP A 83 -2.89 7.28 -11.81
N ILE A 84 -2.73 6.27 -12.67
CA ILE A 84 -1.43 5.73 -13.12
C ILE A 84 -1.13 6.05 -14.59
N GLY A 85 -1.87 6.99 -15.19
CA GLY A 85 -1.66 7.44 -16.56
C GLY A 85 -2.09 6.46 -17.66
N LEU A 86 -2.83 5.39 -17.34
CA LEU A 86 -3.25 4.38 -18.30
C LEU A 86 -4.54 4.70 -19.04
N GLU A 87 -5.31 5.70 -18.60
CA GLU A 87 -6.53 6.13 -19.29
C GLU A 87 -6.24 6.53 -20.75
N GLU A 88 -5.20 7.32 -21.00
CA GLU A 88 -4.87 7.79 -22.34
C GLU A 88 -4.42 6.65 -23.26
N GLU A 89 -3.70 5.66 -22.73
CA GLU A 89 -3.36 4.45 -23.48
C GLU A 89 -4.62 3.64 -23.82
N CYS A 90 -5.55 3.48 -22.87
CA CYS A 90 -6.84 2.83 -23.12
C CYS A 90 -7.63 3.58 -24.20
N LYS A 91 -7.71 4.92 -24.11
CA LYS A 91 -8.40 5.74 -25.11
C LYS A 91 -7.79 5.60 -26.50
N LYS A 92 -6.45 5.51 -26.64
CA LYS A 92 -5.80 5.40 -27.95
C LYS A 92 -6.26 4.15 -28.72
N VAL A 93 -6.43 3.03 -28.02
CA VAL A 93 -6.76 1.73 -28.63
C VAL A 93 -8.24 1.36 -28.54
N ALA A 94 -9.03 2.08 -27.74
CA ALA A 94 -10.48 1.94 -27.70
C ALA A 94 -11.12 2.27 -29.04
N VAL A 95 -12.29 1.69 -29.27
CA VAL A 95 -13.08 1.90 -30.48
C VAL A 95 -13.44 3.38 -30.66
N LYS A 96 -13.40 3.85 -31.91
CA LYS A 96 -13.58 5.28 -32.30
C LYS A 96 -14.88 5.53 -33.04
N GLY A 97 -15.17 6.82 -33.25
CA GLY A 97 -16.20 7.30 -34.18
C GLY A 97 -17.62 6.95 -33.75
N ASP A 98 -17.97 7.22 -32.49
CA ASP A 98 -19.36 7.11 -31.99
C ASP A 98 -20.01 5.73 -32.19
N SER A 99 -19.20 4.67 -32.19
CA SER A 99 -19.63 3.28 -32.40
C SER A 99 -20.48 2.71 -31.24
N MET A 100 -20.74 3.49 -30.19
CA MET A 100 -21.46 3.10 -28.98
C MET A 100 -22.74 3.92 -28.75
N GLN A 101 -23.21 4.68 -29.75
CA GLN A 101 -24.35 5.60 -29.54
C GLN A 101 -25.63 4.91 -29.07
N HIS A 102 -25.89 3.71 -29.59
CA HIS A 102 -27.18 3.04 -29.41
C HIS A 102 -27.07 1.56 -29.06
N THR A 103 -28.10 1.08 -28.38
CA THR A 103 -28.54 -0.30 -28.40
C THR A 103 -29.85 -0.38 -29.19
N ARG A 104 -29.99 -1.35 -30.09
CA ARG A 104 -31.23 -1.54 -30.88
C ARG A 104 -31.81 -2.93 -30.74
N TRP A 105 -33.11 -3.05 -30.96
CA TRP A 105 -33.84 -4.32 -31.10
C TRP A 105 -34.32 -4.43 -32.54
N CYS A 106 -34.01 -5.55 -33.17
CA CYS A 106 -34.23 -5.74 -34.59
C CYS A 106 -34.44 -7.22 -34.94
N ARG A 107 -34.98 -7.48 -36.13
CA ARG A 107 -35.19 -8.82 -36.65
C ARG A 107 -33.87 -9.56 -36.94
N SER A 108 -32.96 -8.85 -37.57
CA SER A 108 -31.63 -9.29 -37.99
C SER A 108 -30.72 -8.06 -38.13
N MET A 109 -29.43 -8.27 -38.38
CA MET A 109 -28.49 -7.16 -38.51
C MET A 109 -28.79 -6.26 -39.72
N THR A 110 -29.24 -6.84 -40.84
CA THR A 110 -29.60 -6.13 -42.08
C THR A 110 -31.10 -5.84 -42.22
N GLY A 111 -31.93 -6.44 -41.36
CA GLY A 111 -33.39 -6.39 -41.45
C GLY A 111 -34.07 -5.23 -40.73
N GLU A 112 -35.36 -5.43 -40.47
CA GLU A 112 -36.23 -4.47 -39.79
C GLU A 112 -35.72 -4.15 -38.37
N GLU A 113 -35.70 -2.86 -38.04
CA GLU A 113 -35.44 -2.37 -36.70
C GLU A 113 -36.76 -2.05 -36.02
N PHE A 114 -36.99 -2.65 -34.85
CA PHE A 114 -38.23 -2.45 -34.10
C PHE A 114 -38.16 -1.17 -33.27
N THR A 115 -37.02 -0.94 -32.62
CA THR A 115 -36.79 0.18 -31.72
C THR A 115 -35.31 0.30 -31.36
N ARG A 116 -34.92 1.45 -30.81
CA ARG A 116 -33.57 1.74 -30.33
C ARG A 116 -33.60 2.64 -29.11
N LEU A 117 -32.55 2.54 -28.31
CA LEU A 117 -32.29 3.38 -27.15
C LEU A 117 -30.87 3.95 -27.28
N TYR A 118 -30.65 5.17 -26.78
CA TYR A 118 -29.30 5.67 -26.54
C TYR A 118 -28.61 4.84 -25.46
N SER A 119 -27.28 4.81 -25.49
CA SER A 119 -26.48 4.01 -24.57
C SER A 119 -25.26 4.77 -24.07
N TRP A 120 -24.76 4.38 -22.90
CA TRP A 120 -23.45 4.79 -22.37
C TRP A 120 -23.26 6.31 -22.26
N GLY A 121 -24.34 7.02 -21.90
CA GLY A 121 -24.33 8.48 -21.74
C GLY A 121 -24.49 9.30 -23.02
N ASN A 122 -24.75 8.65 -24.16
CA ASN A 122 -24.94 9.33 -25.45
C ASN A 122 -26.35 9.94 -25.64
N ASP A 123 -27.27 9.75 -24.69
CA ASP A 123 -28.57 10.43 -24.72
C ASP A 123 -28.35 11.92 -24.45
N PRO A 124 -28.74 12.83 -25.36
CA PRO A 124 -28.62 14.27 -25.14
C PRO A 124 -29.32 14.76 -23.87
N ALA A 125 -30.40 14.10 -23.43
CA ALA A 125 -31.10 14.44 -22.20
C ALA A 125 -30.31 14.08 -20.93
N ARG A 126 -29.28 13.24 -21.07
CA ARG A 126 -28.50 12.67 -19.96
C ARG A 126 -27.00 12.90 -20.04
N ALA A 127 -26.48 13.42 -21.16
CA ALA A 127 -25.04 13.65 -21.33
C ALA A 127 -24.45 14.48 -20.16
N GLY A 128 -25.20 15.47 -19.67
CA GLY A 128 -24.82 16.27 -18.50
C GLY A 128 -24.67 15.46 -17.20
N ASP A 129 -25.44 14.38 -17.00
CA ASP A 129 -25.31 13.50 -15.82
C ASP A 129 -23.95 12.80 -15.82
N TYR A 130 -23.51 12.34 -17.00
CA TYR A 130 -22.26 11.62 -17.18
C TYR A 130 -21.06 12.57 -17.05
N ASP A 131 -21.12 13.72 -17.72
CA ASP A 131 -20.11 14.77 -17.61
C ASP A 131 -19.96 15.30 -16.17
N ALA A 132 -21.07 15.41 -15.43
CA ALA A 132 -21.04 15.84 -14.03
C ALA A 132 -20.44 14.78 -13.10
N ALA A 133 -20.55 13.49 -13.44
CA ALA A 133 -20.13 12.39 -12.58
C ALA A 133 -18.60 12.16 -12.58
N SER A 134 -17.91 12.38 -13.71
CA SER A 134 -16.50 12.03 -13.86
C SER A 134 -15.78 12.89 -14.91
N PRO A 135 -14.46 13.11 -14.79
CA PRO A 135 -13.65 13.63 -15.90
C PRO A 135 -13.38 12.58 -17.01
N CYS A 136 -13.74 11.32 -16.78
CA CYS A 136 -13.57 10.21 -17.72
C CYS A 136 -14.87 9.99 -18.50
N SER A 137 -14.79 9.33 -19.66
CA SER A 137 -15.96 8.89 -20.45
C SER A 137 -15.89 7.39 -20.71
N HIS A 138 -17.01 6.71 -20.87
CA HIS A 138 -17.03 5.29 -21.24
C HIS A 138 -16.24 5.02 -22.51
N VAL A 139 -15.59 3.85 -22.56
CA VAL A 139 -14.89 3.37 -23.75
C VAL A 139 -15.22 1.90 -24.02
N ASP A 140 -15.26 1.53 -25.30
CA ASP A 140 -15.31 0.13 -25.73
C ASP A 140 -13.90 -0.36 -26.05
N ILE A 141 -13.37 -1.17 -25.13
CA ILE A 141 -12.05 -1.78 -25.19
C ILE A 141 -12.13 -3.25 -24.77
N PRO A 142 -12.15 -4.20 -25.72
CA PRO A 142 -12.16 -5.63 -25.41
C PRO A 142 -10.98 -6.05 -24.52
N GLN A 143 -11.15 -7.12 -23.71
CA GLN A 143 -10.08 -7.63 -22.84
C GLN A 143 -8.82 -8.07 -23.62
N THR A 144 -8.95 -8.48 -24.87
CA THR A 144 -7.82 -8.75 -25.79
C THR A 144 -6.89 -7.55 -25.98
N VAL A 145 -7.39 -6.35 -25.69
CA VAL A 145 -6.67 -5.09 -25.82
C VAL A 145 -6.33 -4.51 -24.45
N LEU A 146 -7.26 -4.57 -23.48
CA LEU A 146 -7.05 -4.04 -22.13
C LEU A 146 -6.02 -4.85 -21.33
N GLU A 147 -6.08 -6.19 -21.34
CA GLU A 147 -5.17 -7.02 -20.54
C GLU A 147 -3.70 -6.81 -20.91
N PRO A 148 -3.30 -6.74 -22.20
CA PRO A 148 -1.94 -6.40 -22.58
C PRO A 148 -1.44 -5.08 -22.01
N ILE A 149 -2.26 -4.02 -21.99
CA ILE A 149 -1.88 -2.72 -21.42
C ILE A 149 -1.53 -2.86 -19.94
N LEU A 150 -2.38 -3.57 -19.18
CA LEU A 150 -2.18 -3.78 -17.75
C LEU A 150 -0.95 -4.65 -17.47
N VAL A 151 -0.82 -5.79 -18.15
CA VAL A 151 0.32 -6.70 -17.97
C VAL A 151 1.63 -6.02 -18.37
N GLN A 152 1.64 -5.27 -19.47
CA GLN A 152 2.80 -4.49 -19.89
C GLN A 152 3.17 -3.45 -18.83
N HIS A 153 2.21 -2.67 -18.33
CA HIS A 153 2.50 -1.65 -17.31
C HIS A 153 3.03 -2.29 -16.02
N ALA A 154 2.39 -3.35 -15.52
CA ALA A 154 2.83 -4.06 -14.32
C ALA A 154 4.26 -4.60 -14.46
N THR A 155 4.59 -5.22 -15.60
CA THR A 155 5.92 -5.82 -15.83
C THR A 155 7.02 -4.78 -15.99
N HIS A 156 6.75 -3.65 -16.65
CA HIS A 156 7.72 -2.56 -16.76
C HIS A 156 8.01 -1.89 -15.41
N ASN A 157 7.09 -2.01 -14.45
CA ASN A 157 7.20 -1.38 -13.12
C ASN A 157 7.52 -2.38 -12.00
N GLY A 158 8.09 -3.55 -12.32
CA GLY A 158 8.77 -4.41 -11.35
C GLY A 158 8.04 -5.68 -10.92
N PHE A 159 6.90 -6.01 -11.53
CA PHE A 159 6.30 -7.33 -11.38
C PHE A 159 6.85 -8.34 -12.38
N HIS A 160 7.21 -9.54 -11.91
CA HIS A 160 7.52 -10.65 -12.79
C HIS A 160 6.23 -11.37 -13.18
N CYS A 161 5.90 -11.39 -14.46
CA CYS A 161 4.77 -12.15 -14.98
C CYS A 161 5.23 -13.49 -15.55
N ARG A 162 4.59 -14.58 -15.15
CA ARG A 162 4.84 -15.92 -15.71
C ARG A 162 3.53 -16.55 -16.16
N PHE A 163 3.39 -16.72 -17.47
CA PHE A 163 2.33 -17.50 -18.09
C PHE A 163 2.62 -19.00 -17.96
N ASP A 164 1.69 -19.84 -18.43
CA ASP A 164 1.80 -21.30 -18.36
C ASP A 164 2.14 -21.81 -16.95
N SER A 165 1.61 -21.17 -15.91
CA SER A 165 1.91 -21.46 -14.51
C SER A 165 0.61 -21.63 -13.72
N THR A 166 0.29 -22.87 -13.38
CA THR A 166 -0.95 -23.24 -12.67
C THR A 166 -0.72 -23.29 -11.18
N PHE A 167 -1.48 -22.50 -10.42
CA PHE A 167 -1.57 -22.62 -8.97
C PHE A 167 -2.31 -23.90 -8.56
N LEU A 168 -1.73 -24.69 -7.66
CA LEU A 168 -2.32 -25.94 -7.17
C LEU A 168 -2.89 -25.79 -5.75
N SER A 169 -2.07 -25.30 -4.82
CA SER A 169 -2.43 -25.16 -3.41
C SER A 169 -1.51 -24.19 -2.65
N PHE A 170 -1.94 -23.76 -1.46
CA PHE A 170 -1.10 -23.02 -0.51
C PHE A 170 -1.04 -23.69 0.88
N GLU A 171 -0.01 -23.40 1.66
CA GLU A 171 0.12 -23.83 3.06
C GLU A 171 0.54 -22.65 3.93
N ARG A 172 -0.19 -22.40 5.03
CA ARG A 172 0.18 -21.38 6.02
C ARG A 172 1.33 -21.88 6.89
N GLN A 173 2.36 -21.06 7.04
CA GLN A 173 3.52 -21.34 7.88
C GLN A 173 3.35 -20.73 9.28
N SER A 174 4.13 -21.20 10.25
CA SER A 174 4.10 -20.71 11.63
C SER A 174 4.58 -19.25 11.77
N ASP A 175 5.42 -18.78 10.85
CA ASP A 175 5.90 -17.39 10.76
C ASP A 175 4.89 -16.44 10.10
N GLY A 176 3.72 -16.94 9.69
CA GLY A 176 2.67 -16.18 9.01
C GLY A 176 2.82 -16.12 7.48
N SER A 177 3.92 -16.62 6.91
CA SER A 177 4.08 -16.72 5.45
C SER A 177 3.24 -17.84 4.84
N LEU A 178 3.17 -17.87 3.50
CA LEU A 178 2.43 -18.82 2.69
C LEU A 178 3.39 -19.55 1.75
N ILE A 179 3.30 -20.86 1.66
CA ILE A 179 4.00 -21.65 0.64
C ILE A 179 2.98 -22.08 -0.40
N SER A 180 3.12 -21.59 -1.62
CA SER A 180 2.26 -21.93 -2.76
C SER A 180 2.92 -22.96 -3.67
N ASN A 181 2.22 -24.04 -4.00
CA ASN A 181 2.64 -25.06 -4.95
C ASN A 181 2.16 -24.69 -6.35
N ILE A 182 3.08 -24.55 -7.28
CA ILE A 182 2.83 -24.13 -8.66
C ILE A 182 3.31 -25.22 -9.62
N GLN A 183 2.49 -25.55 -10.63
CA GLN A 183 2.89 -26.37 -11.75
C GLN A 183 3.24 -25.48 -12.94
N ASP A 184 4.44 -25.66 -13.48
CA ASP A 184 4.78 -25.14 -14.80
C ASP A 184 4.13 -26.03 -15.87
N ASN A 185 3.25 -25.47 -16.68
CA ASN A 185 2.47 -26.21 -17.66
C ASN A 185 3.28 -26.66 -18.87
N LEU A 186 4.45 -26.05 -19.14
CA LEU A 186 5.32 -26.41 -20.26
C LEU A 186 6.20 -27.61 -19.88
N THR A 187 6.86 -27.53 -18.73
CA THR A 187 7.80 -28.56 -18.25
C THR A 187 7.12 -29.65 -17.42
N LYS A 188 5.87 -29.41 -16.98
CA LYS A 188 5.11 -30.25 -16.03
C LYS A 188 5.73 -30.38 -14.64
N LEU A 189 6.82 -29.66 -14.37
CA LEU A 189 7.47 -29.64 -13.06
C LEU A 189 6.66 -28.81 -12.05
N THR A 190 6.66 -29.26 -10.80
CA THR A 190 6.09 -28.51 -9.69
C THR A 190 7.20 -27.84 -8.90
N TYR A 191 6.98 -26.59 -8.53
CA TYR A 191 7.88 -25.81 -7.69
C TYR A 191 7.10 -25.02 -6.63
N LYS A 192 7.81 -24.46 -5.65
CA LYS A 192 7.23 -23.76 -4.51
C LYS A 192 7.60 -22.28 -4.52
N ILE A 193 6.64 -21.44 -4.15
CA ILE A 193 6.83 -20.01 -3.92
C ILE A 193 6.43 -19.67 -2.49
N LYS A 194 7.36 -19.11 -1.69
CA LYS A 194 7.09 -18.52 -0.38
C LYS A 194 6.65 -17.07 -0.55
N SER A 195 5.52 -16.68 0.04
CA SER A 195 5.06 -15.30 0.04
C SER A 195 4.45 -14.79 1.33
N LYS A 196 4.44 -13.47 1.51
CA LYS A 196 3.74 -12.82 2.64
C LYS A 196 2.26 -12.67 2.35
N TYR A 197 1.89 -12.38 1.11
CA TYR A 197 0.51 -12.25 0.67
C TYR A 197 0.24 -13.10 -0.57
N LEU A 198 -0.98 -13.61 -0.64
CA LEU A 198 -1.51 -14.36 -1.78
C LEU A 198 -2.80 -13.70 -2.28
N PHE A 199 -2.85 -13.39 -3.57
CA PHE A 199 -4.00 -12.77 -4.20
C PHE A 199 -4.65 -13.73 -5.21
N GLY A 200 -5.84 -14.25 -4.87
CA GLY A 200 -6.67 -15.09 -5.74
C GLY A 200 -7.43 -14.26 -6.76
N CYS A 201 -6.82 -14.03 -7.93
CA CYS A 201 -7.41 -13.36 -9.09
C CYS A 201 -7.67 -14.38 -10.22
N ASP A 202 -7.90 -15.63 -9.86
CA ASP A 202 -7.89 -16.83 -10.71
C ASP A 202 -9.27 -17.20 -11.27
N GLY A 203 -10.16 -16.21 -11.33
CA GLY A 203 -11.42 -16.24 -12.08
C GLY A 203 -12.53 -17.09 -11.46
N ALA A 204 -13.59 -17.32 -12.25
CA ALA A 204 -14.83 -17.98 -11.79
C ALA A 204 -14.65 -19.41 -11.26
N ARG A 205 -13.50 -20.04 -11.52
CA ARG A 205 -13.15 -21.35 -10.96
C ARG A 205 -11.94 -21.24 -10.03
N SER A 206 -11.88 -20.17 -9.24
CA SER A 206 -10.81 -19.91 -8.29
C SER A 206 -10.47 -21.12 -7.43
N GLN A 207 -9.23 -21.56 -7.51
CA GLN A 207 -8.64 -22.59 -6.66
C GLN A 207 -8.27 -22.02 -5.29
N VAL A 208 -7.81 -20.76 -5.25
CA VAL A 208 -7.50 -20.07 -3.99
C VAL A 208 -8.74 -19.99 -3.11
N LEU A 209 -9.87 -19.53 -3.66
CA LEU A 209 -11.13 -19.42 -2.92
C LEU A 209 -11.65 -20.81 -2.47
N ARG A 210 -11.57 -21.82 -3.35
CA ARG A 210 -11.97 -23.20 -2.99
C ARG A 210 -11.16 -23.74 -1.83
N GLN A 211 -9.86 -23.52 -1.81
CA GLN A 211 -9.00 -24.01 -0.74
C GLN A 211 -9.25 -23.26 0.58
N LEU A 212 -9.53 -21.96 0.53
CA LEU A 212 -9.97 -21.20 1.70
C LEU A 212 -11.33 -21.65 2.25
N LYS A 213 -12.14 -22.32 1.44
CA LYS A 213 -13.52 -22.75 1.79
C LYS A 213 -14.41 -21.57 2.18
N ILE A 214 -14.19 -20.41 1.58
CA ILE A 214 -15.08 -19.25 1.75
C ILE A 214 -16.46 -19.62 1.18
N PRO A 215 -17.55 -19.45 1.95
CA PRO A 215 -18.89 -19.72 1.47
C PRO A 215 -19.27 -18.83 0.28
N LEU A 216 -20.00 -19.44 -0.65
CA LEU A 216 -20.56 -18.76 -1.81
C LEU A 216 -22.08 -18.73 -1.66
N VAL A 217 -22.66 -17.53 -1.65
CA VAL A 217 -24.10 -17.32 -1.80
C VAL A 217 -24.42 -17.55 -3.26
N LYS A 218 -25.21 -18.59 -3.55
CA LYS A 218 -25.62 -18.98 -4.92
C LYS A 218 -27.13 -18.90 -5.02
N LYS A 219 -27.63 -18.13 -5.98
CA LYS A 219 -29.04 -18.22 -6.41
C LYS A 219 -29.15 -19.11 -7.66
N PRO A 220 -30.35 -19.63 -7.99
CA PRO A 220 -30.55 -20.40 -9.20
C PRO A 220 -30.03 -19.64 -10.43
N GLY A 221 -29.12 -20.25 -11.19
CA GLY A 221 -28.61 -19.67 -12.42
C GLY A 221 -29.68 -19.59 -13.51
N GLN A 222 -29.50 -18.69 -14.48
CA GLN A 222 -30.48 -18.46 -15.56
C GLN A 222 -30.16 -19.26 -16.84
N GLY A 223 -29.46 -20.39 -16.70
CA GLY A 223 -29.14 -21.31 -17.79
C GLY A 223 -27.77 -21.11 -18.43
N LEU A 224 -27.65 -21.61 -19.66
CA LEU A 224 -26.44 -21.62 -20.48
C LEU A 224 -26.54 -20.54 -21.57
N ALA A 225 -25.46 -19.83 -21.86
CA ALA A 225 -25.35 -18.98 -23.03
C ALA A 225 -24.19 -19.43 -23.91
N THR A 226 -24.31 -19.19 -25.22
CA THR A 226 -23.28 -19.56 -26.20
C THR A 226 -22.76 -18.31 -26.91
N ASN A 227 -21.46 -18.10 -26.82
CA ASN A 227 -20.74 -17.07 -27.54
C ASN A 227 -20.20 -17.65 -28.84
N CYS A 228 -20.57 -17.06 -29.97
CA CYS A 228 -19.99 -17.32 -31.29
C CYS A 228 -19.22 -16.08 -31.74
N LEU A 229 -17.90 -16.17 -31.85
CA LEU A 229 -17.05 -15.11 -32.40
C LEU A 229 -17.09 -15.23 -33.93
N VAL A 230 -17.54 -14.18 -34.59
CA VAL A 230 -17.86 -14.18 -36.02
C VAL A 230 -17.16 -13.02 -36.71
N LYS A 231 -16.58 -13.30 -37.87
CA LYS A 231 -16.08 -12.28 -38.79
C LYS A 231 -17.06 -12.13 -39.96
N VAL A 232 -17.62 -10.93 -40.08
CA VAL A 232 -18.63 -10.57 -41.09
C VAL A 232 -18.64 -9.04 -41.25
N ASP A 233 -18.49 -8.55 -42.48
CA ASP A 233 -18.50 -7.11 -42.78
C ASP A 233 -19.94 -6.58 -42.88
N LEU A 234 -20.32 -5.80 -41.87
CA LEU A 234 -21.63 -5.16 -41.75
C LEU A 234 -21.52 -3.63 -41.80
N SER A 235 -20.41 -3.09 -42.32
CA SER A 235 -20.19 -1.64 -42.43
C SER A 235 -21.30 -0.91 -43.18
N HIS A 236 -21.82 -1.53 -44.25
CA HIS A 236 -22.93 -0.98 -45.05
C HIS A 236 -24.25 -0.95 -44.27
N ALA A 237 -24.49 -1.92 -43.37
CA ALA A 237 -25.74 -2.05 -42.62
C ALA A 237 -25.78 -1.13 -41.37
N ILE A 238 -24.62 -0.78 -40.81
CA ILE A 238 -24.51 -0.07 -39.53
C ILE A 238 -24.38 1.45 -39.69
N LYS A 239 -23.99 1.96 -40.86
CA LYS A 239 -23.65 3.38 -41.08
C LYS A 239 -24.69 4.40 -40.55
N SER A 240 -25.98 4.09 -40.61
CA SER A 240 -27.07 4.98 -40.14
C SER A 240 -27.57 4.69 -38.72
N ARG A 241 -26.94 3.75 -38.02
CA ARG A 241 -27.43 3.15 -36.77
C ARG A 241 -26.27 2.61 -35.93
N MET A 242 -25.23 3.42 -35.82
CA MET A 242 -23.99 3.06 -35.12
C MET A 242 -24.28 2.74 -33.65
N GLY A 243 -23.95 1.52 -33.26
CA GLY A 243 -24.22 1.01 -31.93
C GLY A 243 -23.37 -0.24 -31.70
N ASN A 244 -23.01 -0.48 -30.45
CA ASN A 244 -22.14 -1.60 -30.11
C ASN A 244 -22.91 -2.86 -29.68
N LEU A 245 -24.22 -2.73 -29.44
CA LEU A 245 -25.11 -3.82 -29.06
C LEU A 245 -26.38 -3.84 -29.93
N HIS A 246 -26.75 -5.03 -30.38
CA HIS A 246 -27.96 -5.27 -31.16
C HIS A 246 -28.66 -6.53 -30.66
N GLN A 247 -29.92 -6.38 -30.26
CA GLN A 247 -30.77 -7.45 -29.76
C GLN A 247 -31.56 -8.03 -30.94
N ILE A 248 -31.32 -9.30 -31.26
CA ILE A 248 -31.89 -9.99 -32.43
C ILE A 248 -33.06 -10.85 -31.99
N MET A 249 -34.25 -10.54 -32.52
CA MET A 249 -35.51 -11.14 -32.10
C MET A 249 -36.39 -11.48 -33.31
N ARG A 250 -36.89 -12.71 -33.36
CA ARG A 250 -37.66 -13.24 -34.50
C ARG A 250 -38.98 -13.87 -34.00
N PRO A 251 -39.94 -13.05 -33.53
CA PRO A 251 -41.13 -13.52 -32.84
C PRO A 251 -42.06 -14.36 -33.73
N ASP A 252 -42.10 -14.11 -35.02
CA ASP A 252 -42.98 -14.72 -36.02
C ASP A 252 -42.35 -15.89 -36.80
N GLU A 253 -41.20 -16.38 -36.35
CA GLU A 253 -40.45 -17.49 -36.97
C GLU A 253 -40.17 -18.62 -35.96
N GLU A 254 -39.98 -19.84 -36.46
CA GLU A 254 -39.35 -20.90 -35.67
C GLU A 254 -37.85 -20.65 -35.58
N VAL A 255 -37.32 -20.66 -34.37
CA VAL A 255 -35.91 -20.42 -34.08
C VAL A 255 -35.29 -21.63 -33.42
N ARG A 256 -33.98 -21.82 -33.63
CA ARG A 256 -33.25 -22.93 -33.00
C ARG A 256 -33.30 -22.77 -31.48
N PRO A 257 -33.58 -23.83 -30.69
CA PRO A 257 -33.73 -23.73 -29.24
C PRO A 257 -32.50 -23.19 -28.49
N PHE A 258 -31.30 -23.32 -29.05
CA PHE A 258 -30.06 -22.80 -28.45
C PHE A 258 -29.78 -21.33 -28.80
N ALA A 259 -30.54 -20.74 -29.72
CA ALA A 259 -30.39 -19.39 -30.25
C ALA A 259 -31.76 -18.70 -30.40
N TRP A 260 -32.57 -18.81 -29.34
CA TRP A 260 -33.94 -18.28 -29.30
C TRP A 260 -33.96 -16.75 -29.38
N THR A 261 -33.02 -16.11 -28.68
CA THR A 261 -32.69 -14.69 -28.86
C THR A 261 -31.18 -14.53 -28.89
N THR A 262 -30.68 -13.43 -29.45
CA THR A 262 -29.23 -13.20 -29.57
C THR A 262 -28.86 -11.75 -29.31
N VAL A 263 -27.84 -11.55 -28.48
CA VAL A 263 -27.16 -10.24 -28.39
C VAL A 263 -25.97 -10.25 -29.35
N VAL A 264 -26.01 -9.41 -30.36
CA VAL A 264 -24.88 -9.16 -31.26
C VAL A 264 -24.10 -7.97 -30.75
N ARG A 265 -22.85 -8.23 -30.36
CA ARG A 265 -21.93 -7.23 -29.83
C ARG A 265 -20.81 -6.96 -30.81
N MET A 266 -20.51 -5.70 -31.05
CA MET A 266 -19.33 -5.29 -31.83
C MET A 266 -18.04 -5.65 -31.09
N VAL A 267 -17.08 -6.21 -31.83
CA VAL A 267 -15.70 -6.49 -31.34
C VAL A 267 -14.70 -5.61 -32.08
N LYS A 268 -14.80 -5.56 -33.41
CA LYS A 268 -14.06 -4.62 -34.25
C LYS A 268 -15.02 -3.98 -35.25
N PRO A 269 -15.13 -2.64 -35.28
CA PRO A 269 -16.04 -1.97 -36.19
C PRO A 269 -15.56 -2.15 -37.65
N TRP A 270 -16.36 -2.64 -38.58
CA TRP A 270 -17.67 -3.29 -38.44
C TRP A 270 -17.60 -4.71 -39.02
N ASN A 271 -16.51 -5.42 -38.72
CA ASN A 271 -16.13 -6.68 -39.37
C ASN A 271 -15.94 -7.87 -38.43
N GLU A 272 -15.91 -7.65 -37.11
CA GLU A 272 -15.79 -8.72 -36.12
C GLU A 272 -16.82 -8.50 -35.01
N TRP A 273 -17.55 -9.57 -34.68
CA TRP A 273 -18.75 -9.54 -33.85
C TRP A 273 -18.78 -10.74 -32.91
N MET A 274 -19.41 -10.57 -31.76
CA MET A 274 -19.73 -11.64 -30.84
C MET A 274 -21.25 -11.85 -30.86
N PHE A 275 -21.69 -13.02 -31.29
CA PHE A 275 -23.09 -13.42 -31.24
C PHE A 275 -23.31 -14.22 -29.94
N ILE A 276 -23.99 -13.62 -28.98
CA ILE A 276 -24.30 -14.20 -27.68
C ILE A 276 -25.71 -14.78 -27.76
N MET A 277 -25.79 -16.07 -28.05
CA MET A 277 -27.03 -16.81 -28.23
C MET A 277 -27.57 -17.28 -26.88
N LEU A 278 -28.80 -16.90 -26.58
CA LEU A 278 -29.53 -17.36 -25.40
C LEU A 278 -30.53 -18.45 -25.82
N PRO A 279 -30.61 -19.56 -25.07
CA PRO A 279 -31.55 -20.62 -25.36
C PRO A 279 -32.98 -20.20 -25.01
N THR A 280 -33.94 -20.99 -25.49
CA THR A 280 -35.35 -20.84 -25.10
C THR A 280 -35.47 -20.92 -23.57
N PRO A 281 -36.26 -20.06 -22.92
CA PRO A 281 -36.45 -20.10 -21.46
C PRO A 281 -36.85 -21.49 -20.99
N GLY A 282 -36.17 -22.00 -19.96
CA GLY A 282 -36.41 -23.33 -19.39
C GLY A 282 -35.88 -24.49 -20.22
N ALA A 283 -35.34 -24.23 -21.41
CA ALA A 283 -34.65 -25.26 -22.16
C ALA A 283 -33.32 -25.57 -21.45
N GLY A 284 -33.08 -26.85 -21.15
CA GLY A 284 -31.97 -27.29 -20.32
C GLY A 284 -30.59 -26.97 -20.89
N VAL A 285 -29.57 -27.72 -20.47
CA VAL A 285 -28.17 -27.44 -20.89
C VAL A 285 -27.67 -28.40 -21.98
N ASP A 286 -28.50 -29.39 -22.34
CA ASP A 286 -28.17 -30.51 -23.22
C ASP A 286 -28.34 -30.14 -24.70
N PHE A 287 -27.62 -29.10 -25.13
CA PHE A 287 -27.50 -28.75 -26.55
C PHE A 287 -26.11 -29.07 -27.04
N SER A 288 -25.98 -29.76 -28.17
CA SER A 288 -24.72 -29.95 -28.88
C SER A 288 -24.88 -29.61 -30.35
N PRO A 289 -25.09 -28.31 -30.70
CA PRO A 289 -25.30 -27.93 -32.09
C PRO A 289 -24.08 -28.25 -32.95
N SER A 290 -24.32 -28.67 -34.18
CA SER A 290 -23.27 -28.87 -35.18
C SER A 290 -22.72 -27.52 -35.69
N GLN A 291 -21.55 -27.55 -36.34
CA GLN A 291 -21.00 -26.35 -36.99
C GLN A 291 -21.95 -25.77 -38.05
N GLU A 292 -22.67 -26.64 -38.77
CA GLU A 292 -23.67 -26.24 -39.76
C GLU A 292 -24.85 -25.52 -39.08
N GLU A 293 -25.34 -26.03 -37.95
CA GLU A 293 -26.42 -25.38 -37.19
C GLU A 293 -26.01 -24.02 -36.63
N TYR A 294 -24.76 -23.87 -36.17
CA TYR A 294 -24.23 -22.57 -35.78
C TYR A 294 -24.12 -21.61 -36.97
N MET A 295 -23.66 -22.10 -38.12
CA MET A 295 -23.57 -21.30 -39.35
C MET A 295 -24.96 -20.83 -39.81
N GLU A 296 -25.96 -21.71 -39.81
CA GLU A 296 -27.35 -21.34 -40.10
C GLU A 296 -27.89 -20.28 -39.13
N ALA A 297 -27.63 -20.43 -37.83
CA ALA A 297 -28.01 -19.43 -36.84
C ALA A 297 -27.32 -18.08 -37.12
N CYS A 298 -26.02 -18.08 -37.45
CA CYS A 298 -25.28 -16.87 -37.78
C CYS A 298 -25.83 -16.17 -39.04
N LYS A 299 -26.14 -16.94 -40.09
CA LYS A 299 -26.79 -16.41 -41.31
C LYS A 299 -28.12 -15.76 -41.01
N ALA A 300 -28.96 -16.41 -40.19
CA ALA A 300 -30.26 -15.86 -39.82
C ALA A 300 -30.14 -14.61 -38.93
N ILE A 301 -29.13 -14.54 -38.06
CA ILE A 301 -28.80 -13.34 -37.27
C ILE A 301 -28.38 -12.18 -38.18
N VAL A 302 -27.57 -12.45 -39.21
CA VAL A 302 -27.15 -11.44 -40.19
C VAL A 302 -28.34 -10.99 -41.02
N GLY A 303 -29.14 -11.93 -41.54
CA GLY A 303 -30.34 -11.68 -42.33
C GLY A 303 -30.11 -11.46 -43.82
N ASP A 304 -28.90 -11.74 -44.31
CA ASP A 304 -28.52 -11.65 -45.72
C ASP A 304 -27.49 -12.74 -46.05
N ASP A 305 -27.92 -13.75 -46.79
CA ASP A 305 -27.11 -14.92 -47.18
C ASP A 305 -26.01 -14.58 -48.19
N SER A 306 -26.04 -13.40 -48.81
CA SER A 306 -25.01 -12.95 -49.75
C SER A 306 -23.74 -12.47 -49.04
N ILE A 307 -23.82 -12.16 -47.73
CA ILE A 307 -22.69 -11.67 -46.95
C ILE A 307 -21.88 -12.87 -46.44
N PRO A 308 -20.56 -12.94 -46.71
CA PRO A 308 -19.73 -14.03 -46.23
C PRO A 308 -19.57 -13.97 -44.70
N ILE A 309 -19.74 -15.12 -44.04
CA ILE A 309 -19.63 -15.30 -42.59
C ILE A 309 -18.54 -16.33 -42.30
N GLU A 310 -17.63 -15.99 -41.39
CA GLU A 310 -16.61 -16.89 -40.86
C GLU A 310 -16.77 -17.01 -39.34
N ILE A 311 -16.98 -18.24 -38.84
CA ILE A 311 -17.00 -18.52 -37.40
C ILE A 311 -15.56 -18.74 -36.93
N LEU A 312 -15.08 -17.85 -36.07
CA LEU A 312 -13.73 -17.88 -35.51
C LEU A 312 -13.63 -18.73 -34.24
N GLY A 313 -14.71 -18.86 -33.48
CA GLY A 313 -14.71 -19.65 -32.26
C GLY A 313 -16.06 -19.72 -31.56
N ILE A 314 -16.27 -20.79 -30.80
CA ILE A 314 -17.51 -21.02 -30.05
C ILE A 314 -17.17 -21.37 -28.61
N SER A 315 -17.83 -20.72 -27.66
CA SER A 315 -17.65 -20.99 -26.23
C SER A 315 -18.98 -20.94 -25.48
N LYS A 316 -19.12 -21.82 -24.49
CA LYS A 316 -20.31 -21.92 -23.65
C LYS A 316 -19.99 -21.41 -22.25
N TRP A 317 -20.91 -20.68 -21.65
CA TRP A 317 -20.77 -20.19 -20.28
C TRP A 317 -22.12 -20.22 -19.55
N PHE A 318 -22.06 -20.34 -18.22
CA PHE A 318 -23.25 -20.38 -17.38
C PHE A 318 -23.58 -18.99 -16.84
N ILE A 319 -24.85 -18.63 -16.90
CA ILE A 319 -25.37 -17.42 -16.27
C ILE A 319 -25.48 -17.69 -14.78
N ASN A 320 -24.51 -17.18 -14.03
CA ASN A 320 -24.38 -17.38 -12.59
C ASN A 320 -24.95 -16.18 -11.82
N GLU A 321 -25.48 -16.45 -10.64
CA GLU A 321 -25.77 -15.43 -9.62
C GLU A 321 -25.07 -15.87 -8.34
N ILE A 322 -23.75 -15.59 -8.27
CA ILE A 322 -22.87 -16.09 -7.22
C ILE A 322 -22.01 -14.97 -6.66
N VAL A 323 -21.99 -14.84 -5.34
CA VAL A 323 -21.10 -13.93 -4.62
C VAL A 323 -20.49 -14.63 -3.39
N ALA A 324 -19.24 -14.33 -3.06
CA ALA A 324 -18.62 -14.80 -1.83
C ALA A 324 -19.11 -13.99 -0.61
N GLU A 325 -19.26 -14.65 0.54
CA GLU A 325 -19.70 -13.98 1.78
C GLU A 325 -18.67 -12.98 2.33
N TYR A 326 -17.39 -13.22 2.08
CA TYR A 326 -16.27 -12.33 2.41
C TYR A 326 -15.11 -12.58 1.44
N TYR A 327 -14.22 -11.60 1.26
CA TYR A 327 -13.24 -11.62 0.17
C TYR A 327 -11.81 -11.90 0.64
N SER A 328 -11.58 -12.03 1.95
CA SER A 328 -10.25 -12.18 2.51
C SER A 328 -10.22 -13.05 3.76
N ASP A 329 -9.12 -13.77 3.97
CA ASP A 329 -8.80 -14.51 5.19
C ASP A 329 -7.32 -14.28 5.56
N GLY A 330 -7.09 -13.42 6.55
CA GLY A 330 -5.75 -13.01 6.98
C GLY A 330 -4.98 -12.31 5.86
N ASN A 331 -3.88 -12.92 5.42
CA ASN A 331 -3.01 -12.45 4.35
C ASN A 331 -3.34 -13.01 2.95
N ILE A 332 -4.54 -13.58 2.77
CA ILE A 332 -5.04 -14.08 1.48
C ILE A 332 -6.28 -13.28 1.07
N PHE A 333 -6.27 -12.76 -0.16
CA PHE A 333 -7.35 -11.92 -0.70
C PHE A 333 -7.82 -12.45 -2.04
N CYS A 334 -9.12 -12.55 -2.27
CA CYS A 334 -9.70 -12.97 -3.55
C CYS A 334 -10.44 -11.80 -4.21
N LEU A 335 -10.25 -11.62 -5.52
CA LEU A 335 -10.72 -10.45 -6.27
C LEU A 335 -11.37 -10.86 -7.60
N GLY A 336 -12.25 -10.01 -8.12
CA GLY A 336 -12.89 -10.21 -9.42
C GLY A 336 -13.80 -11.44 -9.46
N ASP A 337 -13.84 -12.12 -10.61
CA ASP A 337 -14.66 -13.32 -10.84
C ASP A 337 -14.44 -14.46 -9.84
N ALA A 338 -13.33 -14.44 -9.09
CA ALA A 338 -13.14 -15.36 -7.97
C ALA A 338 -14.31 -15.25 -6.97
N VAL A 339 -14.75 -14.02 -6.68
CA VAL A 339 -15.67 -13.66 -5.59
C VAL A 339 -17.02 -13.09 -6.03
N HIS A 340 -17.18 -12.63 -7.27
CA HIS A 340 -18.47 -12.19 -7.82
C HIS A 340 -18.66 -12.69 -9.26
N ARG A 341 -19.76 -13.38 -9.55
CA ARG A 341 -20.02 -14.00 -10.87
C ARG A 341 -21.44 -13.71 -11.29
N HIS A 342 -21.55 -13.06 -12.45
CA HIS A 342 -22.80 -12.52 -12.95
C HIS A 342 -22.81 -12.51 -14.49
N PRO A 343 -23.99 -12.39 -15.13
CA PRO A 343 -24.07 -12.21 -16.58
C PRO A 343 -23.49 -10.85 -17.03
N PRO A 344 -23.25 -10.63 -18.33
CA PRO A 344 -22.54 -9.46 -18.83
C PRO A 344 -23.36 -8.16 -18.89
N PHE A 345 -24.64 -8.18 -18.50
CA PHE A 345 -25.50 -6.99 -18.46
C PHE A 345 -24.84 -5.86 -17.66
N ASN A 346 -25.01 -4.62 -18.12
CA ASN A 346 -24.33 -3.39 -17.64
C ASN A 346 -22.80 -3.37 -17.84
N GLY A 347 -22.14 -4.46 -18.23
CA GLY A 347 -20.67 -4.51 -18.40
C GLY A 347 -19.86 -4.38 -17.10
N LEU A 348 -20.42 -4.73 -15.94
CA LEU A 348 -19.84 -4.36 -14.62
C LEU A 348 -18.61 -5.17 -14.18
N GLY A 349 -18.37 -6.35 -14.76
CA GLY A 349 -17.41 -7.34 -14.21
C GLY A 349 -15.97 -6.84 -14.20
N SER A 350 -15.41 -6.53 -15.37
CA SER A 350 -14.01 -6.04 -15.46
C SER A 350 -13.83 -4.69 -14.78
N ASN A 351 -14.84 -3.82 -14.81
CA ASN A 351 -14.82 -2.54 -14.11
C ASN A 351 -14.71 -2.71 -12.59
N THR A 352 -15.45 -3.66 -12.03
CA THR A 352 -15.38 -3.97 -10.60
C THR A 352 -14.06 -4.63 -10.24
N CYS A 353 -13.51 -5.49 -11.11
CA CYS A 353 -12.19 -6.10 -10.92
C CYS A 353 -11.08 -5.05 -10.73
N ILE A 354 -11.08 -4.00 -11.57
CA ILE A 354 -10.11 -2.90 -11.47
C ILE A 354 -10.31 -2.11 -10.17
N GLN A 355 -11.55 -1.85 -9.79
CA GLN A 355 -11.86 -1.13 -8.55
C GLN A 355 -11.54 -1.93 -7.28
N ASP A 356 -11.74 -3.26 -7.29
CA ASP A 356 -11.32 -4.15 -6.20
C ASP A 356 -9.80 -4.05 -5.99
N ALA A 357 -9.05 -4.10 -7.10
CA ALA A 357 -7.60 -3.95 -7.09
C ALA A 357 -7.16 -2.58 -6.56
N TYR A 358 -7.79 -1.49 -7.02
CA TYR A 358 -7.47 -0.12 -6.58
C TYR A 358 -7.74 0.09 -5.09
N ASN A 359 -8.84 -0.46 -4.57
CA ASN A 359 -9.16 -0.40 -3.15
C ASN A 359 -8.14 -1.14 -2.27
N LEU A 360 -7.61 -2.28 -2.75
CA LEU A 360 -6.71 -3.13 -1.97
C LEU A 360 -5.26 -2.65 -2.01
N ALA A 361 -4.76 -2.20 -3.16
CA ALA A 361 -3.33 -1.94 -3.39
C ALA A 361 -2.72 -0.94 -2.39
N TRP A 362 -3.39 0.18 -2.14
CA TRP A 362 -2.89 1.20 -1.21
C TRP A 362 -2.88 0.70 0.23
N LYS A 363 -3.85 -0.13 0.62
CA LYS A 363 -3.94 -0.71 1.96
C LYS A 363 -2.78 -1.67 2.19
N ILE A 364 -2.49 -2.53 1.22
CA ILE A 364 -1.32 -3.42 1.24
C ILE A 364 -0.03 -2.59 1.34
N SER A 365 0.11 -1.54 0.52
CA SER A 365 1.27 -0.64 0.59
C SER A 365 1.46 -0.01 1.95
N TYR A 366 0.38 0.50 2.56
CA TYR A 366 0.46 1.17 3.84
C TYR A 366 0.85 0.19 4.95
N VAL A 367 0.35 -1.04 4.93
CA VAL A 367 0.74 -2.07 5.90
C VAL A 367 2.20 -2.48 5.70
N MET A 368 2.62 -2.78 4.46
CA MET A 368 4.00 -3.18 4.16
C MET A 368 5.03 -2.08 4.47
N LYS A 369 4.66 -0.81 4.33
CA LYS A 369 5.51 0.34 4.65
C LYS A 369 5.39 0.79 6.12
N GLY A 370 4.70 0.04 6.99
CA GLY A 370 4.52 0.37 8.40
C GLY A 370 3.72 1.65 8.68
N LYS A 371 2.97 2.13 7.68
CA LYS A 371 2.12 3.32 7.77
C LYS A 371 0.77 3.00 8.40
N ALA A 372 0.25 1.80 8.19
CA ALA A 372 -1.01 1.33 8.75
C ALA A 372 -0.87 -0.03 9.45
N ASP A 373 -1.77 -0.31 10.38
CA ASP A 373 -1.91 -1.64 10.99
C ASP A 373 -2.62 -2.63 10.05
N SER A 374 -2.30 -3.92 10.16
CA SER A 374 -2.88 -4.96 9.30
C SER A 374 -4.41 -5.05 9.38
N SER A 375 -5.05 -4.59 10.47
CA SER A 375 -6.51 -4.52 10.58
C SER A 375 -7.17 -3.64 9.52
N ILE A 376 -6.45 -2.72 8.88
CA ILE A 376 -7.00 -1.97 7.74
C ILE A 376 -7.34 -2.90 6.56
N LEU A 377 -6.65 -4.03 6.42
CA LEU A 377 -6.89 -4.98 5.33
C LEU A 377 -8.25 -5.67 5.48
N GLU A 378 -8.79 -5.80 6.69
CA GLU A 378 -10.14 -6.32 6.94
C GLU A 378 -11.21 -5.47 6.24
N THR A 379 -10.95 -4.17 6.07
CA THR A 379 -11.88 -3.25 5.41
C THR A 379 -12.07 -3.58 3.93
N PHE A 380 -11.17 -4.33 3.29
CA PHE A 380 -11.35 -4.77 1.91
C PHE A 380 -12.65 -5.56 1.75
N SER A 381 -12.88 -6.57 2.61
CA SER A 381 -14.12 -7.35 2.57
C SER A 381 -15.34 -6.50 2.90
N HIS A 382 -15.29 -5.66 3.93
CA HIS A 382 -16.43 -4.81 4.33
C HIS A 382 -16.81 -3.77 3.27
N GLU A 383 -15.87 -3.34 2.44
CA GLU A 383 -16.11 -2.33 1.41
C GLU A 383 -16.47 -2.94 0.06
N ARG A 384 -15.78 -4.02 -0.35
CA ARG A 384 -15.89 -4.57 -1.71
C ARG A 384 -16.89 -5.71 -1.84
N GLN A 385 -17.16 -6.47 -0.77
CA GLN A 385 -18.16 -7.53 -0.83
C GLN A 385 -19.58 -6.99 -1.08
N PRO A 386 -20.04 -5.89 -0.42
CA PRO A 386 -21.36 -5.32 -0.72
C PRO A 386 -21.46 -4.76 -2.15
N VAL A 387 -20.36 -4.24 -2.70
CA VAL A 387 -20.32 -3.81 -4.11
C VAL A 387 -20.46 -5.01 -5.04
N GLY A 388 -19.72 -6.10 -4.78
CA GLY A 388 -19.83 -7.33 -5.54
C GLY A 388 -21.23 -7.97 -5.49
N GLU A 389 -21.88 -7.95 -4.33
CA GLU A 389 -23.28 -8.40 -4.20
C GLU A 389 -24.25 -7.52 -5.00
N SER A 390 -24.08 -6.19 -4.92
CA SER A 390 -24.90 -5.23 -5.65
C SER A 390 -24.80 -5.41 -7.16
N ILE A 391 -23.60 -5.55 -7.72
CA ILE A 391 -23.43 -5.76 -9.17
C ILE A 391 -23.96 -7.13 -9.62
N VAL A 392 -23.82 -8.18 -8.80
CA VAL A 392 -24.34 -9.51 -9.12
C VAL A 392 -25.87 -9.47 -9.19
N THR A 393 -26.48 -8.78 -8.23
CA THR A 393 -27.93 -8.56 -8.18
C THR A 393 -28.39 -7.73 -9.37
N ARG A 394 -27.72 -6.60 -9.67
CA ARG A 394 -28.09 -5.71 -10.78
C ARG A 394 -27.94 -6.39 -12.14
N ALA A 395 -26.82 -7.04 -12.42
CA ALA A 395 -26.60 -7.68 -13.71
C ALA A 395 -27.60 -8.82 -13.98
N ASN A 396 -27.98 -9.59 -12.93
CA ASN A 396 -29.04 -10.58 -13.06
C ASN A 396 -30.43 -9.95 -13.23
N GLN A 397 -30.67 -8.78 -12.61
CA GLN A 397 -31.88 -8.01 -12.84
C GLN A 397 -31.93 -7.45 -14.27
N GLY A 398 -30.81 -7.02 -14.85
CA GLY A 398 -30.72 -6.58 -16.24
C GLY A 398 -31.26 -7.62 -17.22
N LEU A 399 -30.92 -8.91 -17.05
CA LEU A 399 -31.50 -9.99 -17.86
C LEU A 399 -33.04 -10.04 -17.72
N ARG A 400 -33.56 -9.88 -16.50
CA ARG A 400 -35.00 -9.89 -16.23
C ARG A 400 -35.72 -8.65 -16.79
N ASP A 401 -35.03 -7.52 -16.88
CA ASP A 401 -35.56 -6.28 -17.45
C ASP A 401 -35.85 -6.40 -18.97
N HIS A 402 -35.28 -7.41 -19.66
CA HIS A 402 -35.60 -7.72 -21.06
C HIS A 402 -36.86 -8.59 -21.22
N ILE A 403 -37.35 -9.27 -20.17
CA ILE A 403 -38.56 -10.12 -20.27
C ILE A 403 -39.77 -9.34 -20.78
N PRO A 404 -40.10 -8.13 -20.26
CA PRO A 404 -41.20 -7.34 -20.78
C PRO A 404 -41.04 -6.95 -22.26
N VAL A 405 -39.81 -6.84 -22.76
CA VAL A 405 -39.56 -6.57 -24.19
C VAL A 405 -39.93 -7.80 -25.02
N TRP A 406 -39.55 -9.00 -24.56
CA TRP A 406 -39.92 -10.25 -25.22
C TRP A 406 -41.44 -10.48 -25.21
N GLU A 407 -42.11 -10.16 -24.10
CA GLU A 407 -43.59 -10.20 -24.00
C GLU A 407 -44.26 -9.20 -24.95
N ALA A 408 -43.77 -7.95 -24.99
CA ALA A 408 -44.33 -6.92 -25.86
C ALA A 408 -44.16 -7.24 -27.36
N LEU A 409 -43.09 -7.95 -27.72
CA LEU A 409 -42.85 -8.44 -29.08
C LEU A 409 -43.56 -9.77 -29.39
N GLY A 410 -44.25 -10.40 -28.41
CA GLY A 410 -44.96 -11.66 -28.61
C GLY A 410 -44.05 -12.87 -28.75
N MET A 411 -42.91 -12.92 -28.05
CA MET A 411 -41.94 -14.03 -28.15
C MET A 411 -42.22 -15.21 -27.21
N MET A 412 -43.04 -15.00 -26.18
CA MET A 412 -43.09 -15.90 -25.02
C MET A 412 -44.00 -17.12 -25.21
N ASP A 413 -45.00 -17.06 -26.10
CA ASP A 413 -45.90 -18.18 -26.33
C ASP A 413 -45.20 -19.30 -27.13
N PRO A 414 -45.29 -20.57 -26.72
CA PRO A 414 -44.68 -21.68 -27.46
C PRO A 414 -45.31 -21.91 -28.85
N SER A 415 -46.53 -21.42 -29.10
CA SER A 415 -47.21 -21.54 -30.39
C SER A 415 -46.78 -20.43 -31.34
N LEU A 416 -46.15 -20.81 -32.46
CA LEU A 416 -45.80 -19.88 -33.54
C LEU A 416 -46.99 -19.04 -34.02
N GLU A 417 -48.17 -19.64 -34.12
CA GLU A 417 -49.37 -18.94 -34.61
C GLU A 417 -49.84 -17.87 -33.64
N VAL A 418 -49.69 -18.11 -32.33
CA VAL A 418 -49.96 -17.08 -31.30
C VAL A 418 -48.92 -15.98 -31.39
N ARG A 419 -47.62 -16.32 -31.44
CA ARG A 419 -46.55 -15.31 -31.55
C ARG A 419 -46.68 -14.42 -32.79
N LYS A 420 -47.00 -15.01 -33.96
CA LYS A 420 -47.29 -14.26 -35.20
C LYS A 420 -48.43 -13.28 -35.02
N LYS A 421 -49.55 -13.72 -34.44
CA LYS A 421 -50.71 -12.86 -34.18
C LYS A 421 -50.32 -11.72 -33.25
N GLU A 422 -49.64 -12.02 -32.15
CA GLU A 422 -49.24 -11.02 -31.16
C GLU A 422 -48.28 -9.98 -31.74
N PHE A 423 -47.27 -10.42 -32.50
CA PHE A 423 -46.35 -9.54 -33.18
C PHE A 423 -47.05 -8.66 -34.22
N ALA A 424 -47.98 -9.20 -35.00
CA ALA A 424 -48.73 -8.45 -36.01
C ALA A 424 -49.59 -7.30 -35.42
N GLU A 425 -50.01 -7.40 -34.15
CA GLU A 425 -50.75 -6.31 -33.49
C GLU A 425 -49.92 -5.03 -33.33
N LEU A 426 -48.58 -5.12 -33.28
CA LEU A 426 -47.72 -3.91 -33.23
C LEU A 426 -47.95 -2.99 -34.43
N SER A 427 -48.22 -3.55 -35.60
CA SER A 427 -48.51 -2.83 -36.85
C SER A 427 -50.01 -2.55 -37.04
N ALA A 428 -50.88 -3.08 -36.19
CA ALA A 428 -52.31 -2.92 -36.32
C ALA A 428 -52.78 -1.53 -35.83
N ALA A 429 -53.68 -0.91 -36.60
CA ALA A 429 -54.36 0.33 -36.26
C ALA A 429 -55.59 0.07 -35.37
N THR A 430 -55.41 -0.67 -34.27
CA THR A 430 -56.47 -1.03 -33.32
C THR A 430 -56.14 -0.56 -31.90
N PRO A 431 -57.13 -0.50 -30.98
CA PRO A 431 -56.86 -0.23 -29.57
C PRO A 431 -55.85 -1.18 -28.94
N GLU A 432 -55.89 -2.47 -29.29
CA GLU A 432 -54.94 -3.48 -28.82
C GLU A 432 -53.52 -3.20 -29.31
N GLY A 433 -53.37 -2.80 -30.58
CA GLY A 433 -52.09 -2.40 -31.16
C GLY A 433 -51.51 -1.15 -30.49
N VAL A 434 -52.34 -0.17 -30.13
CA VAL A 434 -51.90 1.00 -29.32
C VAL A 434 -51.35 0.54 -27.97
N VAL A 435 -52.07 -0.32 -27.27
CA VAL A 435 -51.64 -0.87 -25.97
C VAL A 435 -50.32 -1.65 -26.10
N ARG A 436 -50.17 -2.49 -27.13
CA ARG A 436 -48.95 -3.27 -27.32
C ARG A 436 -47.74 -2.40 -27.69
N ARG A 437 -47.92 -1.37 -28.53
CA ARG A 437 -46.84 -0.40 -28.82
C ARG A 437 -46.43 0.37 -27.56
N GLN A 438 -47.38 0.78 -26.71
CA GLN A 438 -47.05 1.43 -25.43
C GLN A 438 -46.27 0.49 -24.51
N LYS A 439 -46.71 -0.77 -24.39
CA LYS A 439 -45.97 -1.80 -23.62
C LYS A 439 -44.54 -1.97 -24.12
N LEU A 440 -44.33 -2.00 -25.44
CA LEU A 440 -42.99 -2.10 -26.03
C LEU A 440 -42.14 -0.87 -25.68
N GLN A 441 -42.69 0.34 -25.79
CA GLN A 441 -42.00 1.58 -25.44
C GLN A 441 -41.61 1.59 -23.96
N ASP A 442 -42.54 1.27 -23.07
CA ASP A 442 -42.29 1.22 -21.62
C ASP A 442 -41.24 0.16 -21.27
N ALA A 443 -41.33 -1.02 -21.88
CA ALA A 443 -40.37 -2.11 -21.68
C ALA A 443 -38.96 -1.75 -22.16
N VAL A 444 -38.83 -1.14 -23.33
CA VAL A 444 -37.54 -0.68 -23.87
C VAL A 444 -36.96 0.44 -23.00
N ASN A 445 -37.78 1.40 -22.59
CA ASN A 445 -37.36 2.46 -21.68
C ASN A 445 -36.87 1.88 -20.35
N ASN A 446 -37.51 0.83 -19.83
CA ASN A 446 -37.06 0.13 -18.62
C ASN A 446 -35.66 -0.49 -18.80
N THR A 447 -35.24 -0.89 -20.00
CA THR A 447 -33.87 -1.38 -20.24
C THR A 447 -32.79 -0.28 -20.13
N SER A 448 -33.17 0.99 -19.98
CA SER A 448 -32.22 2.07 -19.63
C SER A 448 -31.41 1.73 -18.37
N HIS A 449 -31.96 0.97 -17.43
CA HIS A 449 -31.21 0.51 -16.26
C HIS A 449 -29.96 -0.31 -16.61
N GLU A 450 -29.86 -0.85 -17.83
CA GLU A 450 -28.66 -1.49 -18.37
C GLU A 450 -27.71 -0.47 -19.01
N PHE A 451 -28.20 0.30 -19.98
CA PHE A 451 -27.36 1.12 -20.86
C PHE A 451 -27.04 2.52 -20.31
N HIS A 452 -27.75 2.89 -19.25
CA HIS A 452 -27.81 4.23 -18.69
C HIS A 452 -27.55 4.22 -17.16
N GLY A 453 -27.00 3.11 -16.64
CA GLY A 453 -26.85 2.82 -15.22
C GLY A 453 -25.69 3.54 -14.50
N VAL A 454 -25.48 4.85 -14.71
CA VAL A 454 -24.39 5.61 -14.05
C VAL A 454 -24.47 5.58 -12.52
N GLY A 455 -25.68 5.45 -11.97
CA GLY A 455 -25.87 5.29 -10.53
C GLY A 455 -25.23 4.00 -10.00
N VAL A 456 -25.44 2.85 -10.67
CA VAL A 456 -24.75 1.59 -10.29
C VAL A 456 -23.23 1.71 -10.41
N GLU A 457 -22.74 2.46 -11.39
CA GLU A 457 -21.32 2.66 -11.62
C GLU A 457 -20.65 3.55 -10.58
N MET A 458 -21.38 4.48 -9.95
CA MET A 458 -20.80 5.55 -9.12
C MET A 458 -21.29 5.58 -7.66
N ASN A 459 -22.50 5.07 -7.35
CA ASN A 459 -23.11 5.10 -6.01
C ASN A 459 -22.53 4.05 -5.03
N GLN A 460 -21.22 3.79 -5.07
CA GLN A 460 -20.61 2.95 -4.05
C GLN A 460 -20.63 3.65 -2.70
N ARG A 461 -21.08 2.92 -1.67
CA ARG A 461 -21.27 3.43 -0.32
C ARG A 461 -20.53 2.56 0.68
N TYR A 462 -19.29 2.92 0.98
CA TYR A 462 -18.46 2.20 1.94
C TYR A 462 -18.89 2.45 3.39
N VAL A 463 -18.81 1.39 4.19
CA VAL A 463 -18.96 1.42 5.64
C VAL A 463 -17.91 0.49 6.23
N SER A 464 -16.90 1.06 6.88
CA SER A 464 -15.80 0.29 7.46
C SER A 464 -15.06 1.13 8.49
N LYS A 465 -14.08 0.54 9.18
CA LYS A 465 -13.18 1.27 10.09
C LYS A 465 -12.26 2.28 9.37
N ALA A 466 -12.17 2.21 8.04
CA ALA A 466 -11.43 3.18 7.23
C ALA A 466 -12.30 4.38 6.79
N ILE A 467 -13.56 4.46 7.25
CA ILE A 467 -14.47 5.59 7.06
C ILE A 467 -14.87 6.12 8.43
N TYR A 468 -14.66 7.41 8.68
CA TYR A 468 -15.00 8.05 9.94
C TYR A 468 -16.41 8.65 9.87
N LEU A 469 -17.35 8.06 10.61
CA LEU A 469 -18.78 8.43 10.59
C LEU A 469 -19.27 9.12 11.87
N GLU A 470 -18.42 9.30 12.90
CA GLU A 470 -18.89 9.81 14.21
C GLU A 470 -19.44 11.24 14.16
N ASP A 471 -19.08 12.04 13.16
CA ASP A 471 -19.58 13.41 12.99
C ASP A 471 -20.80 13.50 12.08
N GLU A 472 -21.21 12.38 11.50
CA GLU A 472 -22.36 12.30 10.61
C GLU A 472 -23.59 11.82 11.39
N THR A 473 -24.74 12.42 11.10
CA THR A 473 -26.00 12.02 11.72
C THR A 473 -26.76 11.04 10.85
N THR A 474 -27.00 11.39 9.59
CA THR A 474 -27.80 10.61 8.66
C THR A 474 -27.17 10.67 7.29
N ARG A 475 -26.92 9.48 6.71
CA ARG A 475 -26.48 9.37 5.32
C ARG A 475 -27.60 9.86 4.41
N PRO A 476 -27.32 10.72 3.42
CA PRO A 476 -28.28 11.10 2.40
C PRO A 476 -28.95 9.87 1.77
N ALA A 477 -30.23 9.99 1.42
CA ALA A 477 -30.94 8.91 0.74
C ALA A 477 -30.44 8.81 -0.70
N LEU A 478 -30.32 7.58 -1.21
CA LEU A 478 -30.07 7.41 -2.63
C LEU A 478 -31.21 8.07 -3.43
N PRO A 479 -30.96 8.49 -4.69
CA PRO A 479 -32.00 8.90 -5.61
C PRO A 479 -33.11 7.86 -5.70
N GLU A 480 -34.32 8.30 -6.08
CA GLU A 480 -35.48 7.42 -6.25
C GLU A 480 -35.16 6.21 -7.14
N ASP A 481 -34.43 6.46 -8.22
CA ASP A 481 -33.78 5.43 -9.02
C ASP A 481 -32.25 5.47 -8.84
N PRO A 482 -31.68 4.65 -7.94
CA PRO A 482 -30.25 4.61 -7.66
C PRO A 482 -29.44 3.93 -8.77
N VAL A 483 -30.09 3.33 -9.76
CA VAL A 483 -29.43 2.70 -10.90
C VAL A 483 -29.16 3.75 -11.96
N LEU A 484 -30.16 4.55 -12.30
CA LEU A 484 -30.04 5.56 -13.34
C LEU A 484 -29.35 6.84 -12.87
N HIS A 485 -29.48 7.21 -11.59
CA HIS A 485 -29.01 8.50 -11.10
C HIS A 485 -27.85 8.37 -10.09
N HIS A 486 -26.81 9.17 -10.32
CA HIS A 486 -25.67 9.29 -9.42
C HIS A 486 -25.96 10.34 -8.34
N GLU A 487 -25.72 9.95 -7.09
CA GLU A 487 -25.76 10.84 -5.95
C GLU A 487 -24.40 11.52 -5.75
N ILE A 488 -24.29 12.77 -6.19
CA ILE A 488 -23.07 13.55 -5.97
C ILE A 488 -23.07 14.08 -4.53
N THR A 489 -22.22 13.51 -3.68
CA THR A 489 -22.09 13.92 -2.28
C THR A 489 -20.67 13.73 -1.76
N THR A 490 -20.28 14.52 -0.76
CA THR A 490 -19.05 14.28 0.03
C THR A 490 -19.31 13.49 1.31
N PHE A 491 -20.48 12.89 1.49
CA PHE A 491 -20.74 12.07 2.68
C PHE A 491 -19.69 10.95 2.80
N PRO A 492 -19.06 10.75 3.98
CA PRO A 492 -18.00 9.75 4.15
C PRO A 492 -18.42 8.34 3.69
N GLY A 493 -17.53 7.68 2.96
CA GLY A 493 -17.76 6.41 2.28
C GLY A 493 -18.32 6.53 0.86
N SER A 494 -18.57 7.75 0.37
CA SER A 494 -18.93 8.01 -1.03
C SER A 494 -17.68 8.35 -1.86
N ARG A 495 -17.78 8.27 -3.19
CA ARG A 495 -16.71 8.73 -4.09
C ARG A 495 -16.54 10.25 -3.98
N LEU A 496 -15.31 10.75 -4.15
CA LEU A 496 -15.04 12.18 -4.26
C LEU A 496 -15.79 12.75 -5.47
N PRO A 497 -16.64 13.79 -5.29
CA PRO A 497 -17.27 14.48 -6.42
C PRO A 497 -16.26 15.06 -7.40
N HIS A 498 -16.47 14.79 -8.69
CA HIS A 498 -15.81 15.51 -9.76
C HIS A 498 -16.21 17.00 -9.74
N ALA A 499 -15.24 17.90 -9.88
CA ALA A 499 -15.44 19.28 -10.28
C ALA A 499 -14.25 19.75 -11.11
N TRP A 500 -14.51 20.60 -12.11
CA TRP A 500 -13.46 21.21 -12.92
C TRP A 500 -12.88 22.45 -12.25
N LEU A 501 -11.55 22.49 -12.16
CA LEU A 501 -10.75 23.50 -11.50
C LEU A 501 -9.70 24.06 -12.46
N ASN A 502 -9.24 25.28 -12.19
CA ASN A 502 -8.10 25.90 -12.87
C ASN A 502 -7.09 26.43 -11.84
N THR A 503 -5.89 26.79 -12.31
CA THR A 503 -5.00 27.66 -11.52
C THR A 503 -5.31 29.13 -11.82
N LYS A 504 -4.76 30.05 -11.01
CA LYS A 504 -4.92 31.50 -11.20
C LYS A 504 -4.44 32.03 -12.55
N ARG A 505 -3.57 31.27 -13.24
CA ARG A 505 -3.00 31.64 -14.53
C ARG A 505 -3.56 30.70 -15.61
N PRO A 506 -3.73 31.18 -16.86
CA PRO A 506 -4.11 30.31 -17.97
C PRO A 506 -3.20 29.08 -18.04
N GLY A 507 -3.79 27.90 -18.14
CA GLY A 507 -3.09 26.62 -18.09
C GLY A 507 -4.03 25.44 -18.29
N LYS A 508 -3.55 24.22 -18.00
CA LYS A 508 -4.35 23.00 -18.05
C LYS A 508 -5.48 23.07 -17.01
N GLN A 509 -6.65 22.55 -17.36
CA GLN A 509 -7.76 22.30 -16.45
C GLN A 509 -7.51 21.04 -15.61
N PHE A 510 -7.95 21.05 -14.35
CA PHE A 510 -7.79 19.95 -13.40
C PHE A 510 -9.15 19.47 -12.91
N SER A 511 -9.33 18.17 -12.77
CA SER A 511 -10.44 17.63 -11.98
C SER A 511 -10.04 17.53 -10.50
N THR A 512 -10.99 17.65 -9.57
CA THR A 512 -10.79 17.20 -8.17
C THR A 512 -10.25 15.77 -8.09
N ILE A 513 -10.66 14.92 -9.04
CA ILE A 513 -10.18 13.54 -9.21
C ILE A 513 -8.69 13.48 -9.57
N ASP A 514 -8.15 14.49 -10.26
CA ASP A 514 -6.71 14.55 -10.59
C ASP A 514 -5.85 14.91 -9.37
N LEU A 515 -6.44 15.66 -8.43
CA LEU A 515 -5.77 16.12 -7.21
C LEU A 515 -5.70 15.02 -6.14
N ALA A 516 -6.74 14.18 -6.06
CA ALA A 516 -6.79 13.02 -5.16
C ALA A 516 -6.26 11.73 -5.82
N GLY A 517 -5.84 10.78 -5.01
CA GLY A 517 -5.26 9.52 -5.47
C GLY A 517 -3.75 9.50 -5.29
N HIS A 518 -3.01 8.95 -6.25
CA HIS A 518 -1.54 8.89 -6.26
C HIS A 518 -0.95 8.21 -5.01
N GLY A 519 -1.70 7.29 -4.42
CA GLY A 519 -1.28 6.56 -3.24
C GLY A 519 -1.25 7.34 -1.92
N VAL A 520 -1.83 8.55 -1.88
CA VAL A 520 -1.77 9.45 -0.71
C VAL A 520 -3.15 9.97 -0.30
N PHE A 521 -3.27 10.40 0.95
CA PHE A 521 -4.47 11.10 1.40
C PHE A 521 -4.48 12.53 0.85
N SER A 522 -5.65 13.06 0.54
CA SER A 522 -5.83 14.44 0.08
C SER A 522 -6.86 15.15 0.96
N LEU A 523 -6.62 16.41 1.30
CA LEU A 523 -7.54 17.23 2.08
C LEU A 523 -7.94 18.46 1.26
N PHE A 524 -9.22 18.61 0.96
CA PHE A 524 -9.77 19.75 0.24
C PHE A 524 -10.41 20.73 1.22
N THR A 525 -10.08 22.00 1.11
CA THR A 525 -10.67 23.10 1.90
C THR A 525 -10.88 24.34 1.03
N GLY A 526 -11.38 25.45 1.58
CA GLY A 526 -11.60 26.71 0.87
C GLY A 526 -11.03 27.92 1.61
N ILE A 527 -11.57 29.09 1.29
CA ILE A 527 -11.22 30.36 1.94
C ILE A 527 -11.65 30.30 3.42
N GLY A 528 -10.75 30.68 4.33
CA GLY A 528 -10.99 30.58 5.78
C GLY A 528 -10.65 29.21 6.38
N GLY A 529 -10.27 28.24 5.55
CA GLY A 529 -9.85 26.90 5.97
C GLY A 529 -8.33 26.71 6.05
N GLU A 530 -7.54 27.77 6.08
CA GLU A 530 -6.07 27.71 6.05
C GLU A 530 -5.48 26.86 7.18
N GLU A 531 -6.12 26.86 8.36
CA GLU A 531 -5.73 26.04 9.50
C GLU A 531 -5.84 24.53 9.20
N TRP A 532 -6.76 24.10 8.34
CA TRP A 532 -6.80 22.70 7.88
C TRP A 532 -5.54 22.29 7.12
N LYS A 533 -4.96 23.21 6.33
CA LYS A 533 -3.70 22.94 5.61
C LYS A 533 -2.54 22.79 6.60
N VAL A 534 -2.53 23.61 7.65
CA VAL A 534 -1.53 23.53 8.72
C VAL A 534 -1.69 22.20 9.49
N ALA A 535 -2.91 21.86 9.88
CA ALA A 535 -3.24 20.60 10.54
C ALA A 535 -2.84 19.39 9.69
N ALA A 536 -3.15 19.37 8.40
CA ALA A 536 -2.78 18.29 7.48
C ALA A 536 -1.26 18.06 7.45
N LYS A 537 -0.46 19.13 7.34
CA LYS A 537 1.01 19.04 7.35
C LYS A 537 1.55 18.50 8.67
N LYS A 538 1.03 18.97 9.80
CA LYS A 538 1.44 18.51 11.14
C LYS A 538 1.06 17.06 11.38
N VAL A 539 -0.21 16.70 11.16
CA VAL A 539 -0.69 15.31 11.29
C VAL A 539 0.05 14.38 10.35
N SER A 540 0.36 14.83 9.13
CA SER A 540 1.15 14.06 8.18
C SER A 540 2.53 13.71 8.73
N LYS A 541 3.24 14.71 9.31
CA LYS A 541 4.53 14.51 9.98
C LYS A 541 4.40 13.58 11.20
N THR A 542 3.39 13.80 12.05
CA THR A 542 3.14 13.01 13.26
C THR A 542 2.86 11.54 12.97
N LEU A 543 2.09 11.25 11.92
CA LEU A 543 1.70 9.88 11.57
C LEU A 543 2.66 9.20 10.59
N GLY A 544 3.53 9.94 9.90
CA GLY A 544 4.32 9.41 8.78
C GLY A 544 3.46 8.99 7.58
N ILE A 545 2.25 9.56 7.48
CA ILE A 545 1.29 9.35 6.40
C ILE A 545 1.17 10.66 5.62
N GLU A 546 1.41 10.66 4.32
CA GLU A 546 1.30 11.86 3.52
C GLU A 546 -0.17 12.29 3.37
N ILE A 547 -0.47 13.54 3.73
CA ILE A 547 -1.76 14.19 3.51
C ILE A 547 -1.49 15.44 2.68
N ARG A 548 -1.99 15.50 1.45
CA ARG A 548 -1.82 16.65 0.55
C ARG A 548 -2.98 17.63 0.71
N PRO A 549 -2.77 18.81 1.31
CA PRO A 549 -3.83 19.80 1.45
C PRO A 549 -3.94 20.68 0.19
N TYR A 550 -5.16 20.90 -0.28
CA TYR A 550 -5.51 21.77 -1.39
C TYR A 550 -6.59 22.76 -0.96
N SER A 551 -6.37 24.05 -1.19
CA SER A 551 -7.43 25.06 -1.05
C SER A 551 -8.04 25.42 -2.40
N ILE A 552 -9.37 25.41 -2.45
CA ILE A 552 -10.16 25.69 -3.65
C ILE A 552 -11.02 26.95 -3.40
N GLY A 553 -10.87 27.97 -4.25
CA GLY A 553 -11.61 29.22 -4.15
C GLY A 553 -10.93 30.38 -4.86
N PHE A 554 -11.52 31.57 -4.79
CA PHE A 554 -10.93 32.76 -5.39
C PHE A 554 -9.56 33.07 -4.76
N GLY A 555 -8.50 33.01 -5.56
CA GLY A 555 -7.16 33.31 -5.08
C GLY A 555 -6.51 32.19 -4.24
N GLN A 556 -7.07 30.98 -4.24
CA GLN A 556 -6.50 29.81 -3.56
C GLN A 556 -5.57 28.99 -4.48
N ASP A 557 -5.14 27.80 -4.06
CA ASP A 557 -4.26 26.93 -4.88
C ASP A 557 -4.92 26.62 -6.23
N TYR A 558 -6.22 26.33 -6.19
CA TYR A 558 -7.07 26.09 -7.34
C TYR A 558 -8.31 27.00 -7.29
N GLN A 559 -8.83 27.36 -8.46
CA GLN A 559 -10.03 28.15 -8.65
C GLN A 559 -11.18 27.27 -9.15
N ASP A 560 -12.33 27.38 -8.49
CA ASP A 560 -13.58 26.76 -8.90
C ASP A 560 -14.32 27.66 -9.90
N VAL A 561 -14.02 27.47 -11.18
CA VAL A 561 -14.40 28.43 -12.24
C VAL A 561 -15.90 28.38 -12.56
N TYR A 562 -16.54 27.23 -12.37
CA TYR A 562 -17.96 27.01 -12.65
C TYR A 562 -18.81 26.90 -11.37
N PHE A 563 -18.20 27.14 -10.21
CA PHE A 563 -18.80 26.96 -8.89
C PHE A 563 -19.31 25.53 -8.65
N ASP A 564 -18.75 24.55 -9.36
CA ASP A 564 -19.18 23.15 -9.28
C ASP A 564 -18.72 22.54 -7.97
N TRP A 565 -17.49 22.81 -7.55
CA TRP A 565 -17.01 22.34 -6.25
C TRP A 565 -17.82 22.96 -5.11
N ALA A 566 -18.11 24.26 -5.18
CA ALA A 566 -18.94 24.96 -4.19
C ALA A 566 -20.34 24.36 -4.06
N LYS A 567 -20.96 23.93 -5.17
CA LYS A 567 -22.28 23.27 -5.19
C LYS A 567 -22.24 21.83 -4.66
N ARG A 568 -21.12 21.13 -4.83
CA ARG A 568 -21.00 19.66 -4.63
C ARG A 568 -20.28 19.27 -3.34
N ARG A 569 -19.60 20.19 -2.66
CA ARG A 569 -18.74 19.87 -1.51
C ARG A 569 -19.49 19.52 -0.22
N ASP A 570 -20.80 19.81 -0.12
CA ASP A 570 -21.67 19.59 1.05
C ASP A 570 -21.13 20.14 2.40
N ILE A 571 -20.23 21.12 2.32
CA ILE A 571 -19.61 21.78 3.47
C ILE A 571 -19.54 23.29 3.24
N ALA A 572 -19.39 24.06 4.32
CA ALA A 572 -19.09 25.47 4.22
C ALA A 572 -17.68 25.71 3.64
N GLU A 573 -17.40 26.96 3.29
CA GLU A 573 -16.16 27.33 2.62
C GLU A 573 -14.90 27.08 3.46
N ASP A 574 -15.02 27.23 4.78
CA ASP A 574 -13.97 27.04 5.78
C ASP A 574 -13.87 25.58 6.29
N GLY A 575 -14.75 24.69 5.82
CA GLY A 575 -14.73 23.27 6.15
C GLY A 575 -13.62 22.49 5.44
N CYS A 576 -13.62 21.17 5.59
CA CYS A 576 -12.71 20.30 4.84
C CYS A 576 -13.32 18.95 4.44
N VAL A 577 -12.81 18.36 3.35
CA VAL A 577 -13.10 17.00 2.90
C VAL A 577 -11.79 16.22 2.83
N LEU A 578 -11.67 15.13 3.61
CA LEU A 578 -10.53 14.22 3.61
C LEU A 578 -10.83 13.02 2.72
N VAL A 579 -9.96 12.79 1.74
CA VAL A 579 -10.11 11.79 0.70
C VAL A 579 -8.96 10.78 0.76
N ARG A 580 -9.31 9.51 0.61
CA ARG A 580 -8.39 8.36 0.62
C ARG A 580 -7.57 8.26 -0.67
N PRO A 581 -6.48 7.46 -0.66
CA PRO A 581 -5.75 7.11 -1.87
C PRO A 581 -6.59 6.47 -2.98
N ASP A 582 -7.73 5.85 -2.65
CA ASP A 582 -8.66 5.27 -3.63
C ASP A 582 -9.83 6.20 -3.98
N ARG A 583 -9.72 7.50 -3.66
CA ARG A 583 -10.68 8.57 -3.97
C ARG A 583 -12.06 8.46 -3.30
N PHE A 584 -12.18 7.66 -2.26
CA PHE A 584 -13.33 7.68 -1.37
C PHE A 584 -13.15 8.72 -0.26
N VAL A 585 -14.22 9.43 0.07
CA VAL A 585 -14.20 10.36 1.21
C VAL A 585 -14.08 9.55 2.50
N ALA A 586 -12.99 9.73 3.24
CA ALA A 586 -12.82 9.12 4.56
C ALA A 586 -13.55 9.89 5.66
N TRP A 587 -13.62 11.22 5.53
CA TRP A 587 -14.18 12.12 6.53
C TRP A 587 -14.42 13.51 5.95
N ARG A 588 -15.30 14.29 6.57
CA ARG A 588 -15.47 15.72 6.29
C ARG A 588 -15.78 16.50 7.58
N SER A 589 -15.45 17.79 7.57
CA SER A 589 -15.87 18.76 8.58
C SER A 589 -16.68 19.85 7.90
N HIS A 590 -17.90 20.11 8.38
CA HIS A 590 -18.80 21.09 7.75
C HIS A 590 -18.30 22.54 7.82
N LYS A 591 -17.47 22.87 8.81
CA LYS A 591 -16.88 24.21 9.03
C LYS A 591 -15.49 24.06 9.64
N ILE A 592 -14.76 25.17 9.77
CA ILE A 592 -13.59 25.23 10.63
C ILE A 592 -13.99 24.98 12.09
N ILE A 593 -13.08 24.40 12.87
CA ILE A 593 -13.27 24.08 14.30
C ILE A 593 -12.05 24.57 15.08
N GLU A 594 -12.18 24.69 16.41
CA GLU A 594 -11.11 25.24 17.27
C GLU A 594 -9.80 24.42 17.25
N SER A 595 -9.89 23.09 17.11
CA SER A 595 -8.72 22.19 17.10
C SER A 595 -8.67 21.27 15.85
N PRO A 596 -8.40 21.82 14.65
CA PRO A 596 -8.39 21.04 13.41
C PRO A 596 -7.36 19.90 13.43
N GLU A 597 -6.20 20.14 14.03
CA GLU A 597 -5.11 19.17 14.15
C GLU A 597 -5.50 17.95 15.01
N GLU A 598 -6.04 18.19 16.21
CA GLU A 598 -6.46 17.12 17.12
C GLU A 598 -7.57 16.27 16.48
N LYS A 599 -8.54 16.93 15.84
CA LYS A 599 -9.63 16.24 15.16
C LYS A 599 -9.14 15.40 13.99
N LEU A 600 -8.28 15.95 13.13
CA LEU A 600 -7.72 15.22 12.00
C LEU A 600 -6.85 14.04 12.48
N LEU A 601 -6.11 14.20 13.57
CA LEU A 601 -5.37 13.11 14.20
C LEU A 601 -6.31 12.00 14.71
N LYS A 602 -7.44 12.35 15.33
CA LYS A 602 -8.47 11.39 15.76
C LYS A 602 -9.08 10.64 14.57
N VAL A 603 -9.39 11.35 13.48
CA VAL A 603 -9.96 10.79 12.25
C VAL A 603 -9.01 9.82 11.57
N MET A 604 -7.71 10.13 11.54
CA MET A 604 -6.68 9.28 10.95
C MET A 604 -6.24 8.14 11.88
N ARG A 605 -6.60 8.20 13.17
CA ARG A 605 -6.23 7.21 14.20
C ARG A 605 -6.58 5.76 13.84
N PRO A 606 -7.75 5.42 13.27
CA PRO A 606 -8.10 4.04 12.93
C PRO A 606 -7.11 3.37 11.95
N LEU A 607 -6.32 4.13 11.18
CA LEU A 607 -5.29 3.59 10.30
C LEU A 607 -4.10 3.00 11.08
N ARG A 608 -3.85 3.45 12.32
CA ARG A 608 -2.80 2.92 13.19
C ARG A 608 -3.42 2.27 14.42
N SER A 609 -3.07 1.00 14.65
CA SER A 609 -3.57 0.24 15.79
C SER A 609 -3.40 1.00 17.10
N SER A 610 -4.46 0.93 17.88
CA SER A 610 -4.51 1.35 19.27
C SER A 610 -3.48 0.64 20.17
N ARG A 611 -2.54 -0.19 19.70
CA ARG A 611 -1.46 -0.69 20.57
C ARG A 611 -0.40 0.36 20.85
N LEU A 612 0.08 1.08 19.84
CA LEU A 612 0.96 2.24 20.08
C LEU A 612 0.19 3.37 20.78
N PHE A 613 -1.06 3.59 20.36
CA PHE A 613 -1.87 4.67 20.92
C PHE A 613 -2.53 4.33 22.27
N ARG A 614 -2.85 3.07 22.61
CA ARG A 614 -3.24 2.67 23.98
C ARG A 614 -2.04 2.68 24.88
N LEU A 615 -0.82 2.42 24.40
CA LEU A 615 0.36 2.67 25.23
C LEU A 615 0.45 4.17 25.54
N LEU A 616 0.34 5.03 24.53
CA LEU A 616 0.31 6.50 24.68
C LEU A 616 -0.90 7.03 25.47
N LEU A 617 -2.09 6.43 25.37
CA LEU A 617 -3.33 6.84 26.04
C LEU A 617 -3.46 6.22 27.43
N ILE A 618 -2.90 5.03 27.70
CA ILE A 618 -2.71 4.50 29.05
C ILE A 618 -1.71 5.38 29.78
N ILE A 619 -0.63 5.80 29.12
CA ILE A 619 0.30 6.80 29.63
C ILE A 619 -0.44 8.12 29.90
N LEU A 620 -1.27 8.62 28.97
CA LEU A 620 -2.03 9.87 29.15
C LEU A 620 -3.15 9.78 30.23
N LEU A 621 -3.86 8.65 30.33
CA LEU A 621 -4.94 8.43 31.31
C LEU A 621 -4.41 8.14 32.72
N CYS A 622 -3.22 7.53 32.83
CA CYS A 622 -2.51 7.40 34.11
C CYS A 622 -1.99 8.75 34.62
N ILE A 623 -1.81 9.74 33.74
CA ILE A 623 -1.38 11.10 34.10
C ILE A 623 -2.57 11.99 34.53
N ILE A 624 -3.80 11.75 34.04
CA ILE A 624 -4.93 12.69 34.19
C ILE A 624 -5.94 12.34 35.32
N LEU A 625 -5.96 11.10 35.85
CA LEU A 625 -6.89 10.72 36.94
C LEU A 625 -6.17 10.31 38.24
N PRO A 626 -5.64 11.25 39.05
CA PRO A 626 -5.26 10.93 40.42
C PRO A 626 -6.50 11.09 41.31
N TYR A 627 -6.93 9.98 41.92
CA TYR A 627 -7.27 9.85 43.35
C TYR A 627 -8.26 8.69 43.54
N ARG A 628 -7.85 7.73 44.36
CA ARG A 628 -8.66 6.63 44.93
C ARG A 628 -9.02 5.51 43.95
N LEU A 629 -8.08 4.62 43.63
CA LEU A 629 -8.28 3.14 43.71
C LEU A 629 -7.09 2.30 43.18
N PHE A 630 -5.83 2.71 43.33
CA PHE A 630 -4.71 1.83 42.96
C PHE A 630 -3.65 1.71 44.06
N SER A 631 -4.12 1.44 45.27
CA SER A 631 -3.31 0.93 46.37
C SER A 631 -3.69 -0.53 46.65
N ARG A 632 -3.56 -1.45 45.68
CA ARG A 632 -3.70 -2.90 45.95
C ARG A 632 -3.26 -3.90 44.87
N ILE A 633 -2.62 -3.49 43.78
CA ILE A 633 -2.09 -4.45 42.79
C ILE A 633 -0.59 -4.19 42.60
N GLN A 634 0.16 -4.34 43.68
CA GLN A 634 1.62 -4.51 43.69
C GLN A 634 1.90 -5.88 44.30
N GLN A 635 1.57 -6.92 43.55
CA GLN A 635 2.00 -8.30 43.76
C GLN A 635 1.57 -9.00 42.47
N TRP A 636 2.42 -9.89 41.95
CA TRP A 636 2.34 -10.51 40.62
C TRP A 636 3.16 -9.83 39.50
N ARG A 637 4.48 -9.85 39.67
CA ARG A 637 5.39 -10.23 38.57
C ARG A 637 6.23 -11.41 39.04
N HIS A 638 6.11 -12.52 38.33
CA HIS A 638 6.98 -13.67 38.52
C HIS A 638 8.43 -13.35 38.11
N PRO A 639 9.43 -14.01 38.71
CA PRO A 639 10.85 -13.67 38.58
C PRO A 639 11.59 -14.62 37.62
N SER A 640 12.15 -14.08 36.53
CA SER A 640 13.35 -14.54 35.76
C SER A 640 13.36 -13.81 34.39
N ALA A 641 14.43 -13.19 33.88
CA ALA A 641 15.82 -13.04 34.30
C ALA A 641 16.50 -11.92 33.46
N GLY A 642 17.34 -11.08 34.10
CA GLY A 642 18.25 -10.10 33.46
C GLY A 642 17.79 -8.63 33.53
N LEU A 643 18.72 -7.71 33.84
CA LEU A 643 18.54 -6.26 33.64
C LEU A 643 18.61 -5.95 32.14
N ASN A 644 17.76 -5.07 31.63
CA ASN A 644 17.84 -4.52 30.29
C ASN A 644 18.87 -3.37 30.28
N LEU A 645 19.99 -3.56 29.57
CA LEU A 645 21.14 -2.64 29.59
C LEU A 645 21.34 -2.03 28.21
N ALA A 646 21.92 -0.83 28.13
CA ALA A 646 22.36 -0.23 26.87
C ALA A 646 23.62 0.64 27.01
N TYR A 647 24.37 0.76 25.92
CA TYR A 647 25.32 1.85 25.70
C TYR A 647 24.63 2.93 24.86
N ALA A 648 24.90 4.21 25.11
CA ALA A 648 24.30 5.29 24.34
C ALA A 648 25.31 6.39 23.96
N THR A 649 25.10 7.02 22.82
CA THR A 649 25.77 8.26 22.40
C THR A 649 24.80 9.18 21.66
N LEU A 650 25.24 10.39 21.32
CA LEU A 650 24.45 11.40 20.59
C LEU A 650 25.18 11.82 19.30
N LEU A 651 24.44 11.85 18.19
CA LEU A 651 24.88 12.42 16.93
C LEU A 651 23.93 13.58 16.54
N LEU A 652 24.52 14.77 16.40
CA LEU A 652 23.83 16.01 16.04
C LEU A 652 24.09 16.36 14.56
N GLU A 653 23.27 17.26 14.03
CA GLU A 653 23.44 17.84 12.70
C GLU A 653 24.79 18.55 12.56
N ASP A 654 25.44 18.40 11.39
CA ASP A 654 26.73 19.03 11.13
C ASP A 654 26.53 20.49 10.72
N SER A 655 27.06 21.42 11.51
CA SER A 655 27.04 22.86 11.19
C SER A 655 27.90 23.24 9.97
N ALA A 656 28.76 22.34 9.49
CA ALA A 656 29.58 22.55 8.30
C ALA A 656 29.16 21.54 7.21
N HIS A 657 28.53 22.03 6.13
CA HIS A 657 28.25 21.23 4.94
C HIS A 657 29.56 20.70 4.31
N THR A 658 30.07 19.58 4.82
CA THR A 658 31.29 18.95 4.32
C THR A 658 30.91 17.83 3.36
N THR A 659 31.09 18.08 2.06
CA THR A 659 30.64 17.23 0.95
C THR A 659 31.50 15.98 0.72
N GLY A 660 32.20 15.46 1.73
CA GLY A 660 33.11 14.33 1.62
C GLY A 660 32.82 13.24 2.67
N LYS A 661 32.81 11.97 2.25
CA LYS A 661 32.58 10.80 3.13
C LYS A 661 33.57 10.68 4.31
N ASP A 662 34.70 11.39 4.25
CA ASP A 662 35.77 11.38 5.28
C ASP A 662 35.86 12.66 6.13
N ALA A 663 35.01 13.67 5.90
CA ALA A 663 35.19 15.00 6.50
C ALA A 663 34.46 15.22 7.84
N ASP A 664 33.42 14.44 8.15
CA ASP A 664 32.69 14.54 9.42
C ASP A 664 33.37 13.73 10.54
N ALA A 665 34.13 14.43 11.39
CA ALA A 665 34.88 13.84 12.49
C ALA A 665 34.00 13.21 13.59
N TYR A 666 32.78 13.72 13.81
CA TYR A 666 31.87 13.18 14.83
C TYR A 666 31.19 11.92 14.33
N PHE A 667 30.71 11.92 13.10
CA PHE A 667 30.17 10.72 12.47
C PHE A 667 31.19 9.58 12.48
N VAL A 668 32.44 9.86 12.08
CA VAL A 668 33.52 8.86 12.13
C VAL A 668 33.78 8.38 13.56
N SER A 669 33.75 9.27 14.56
CA SER A 669 33.92 8.89 15.97
C SER A 669 32.79 7.97 16.45
N VAL A 670 31.52 8.24 16.09
CA VAL A 670 30.38 7.37 16.43
C VAL A 670 30.53 5.98 15.80
N ARG A 671 30.94 5.91 14.52
CA ARG A 671 31.23 4.63 13.85
C ARG A 671 32.35 3.87 14.57
N MET A 672 33.38 4.58 15.03
CA MET A 672 34.51 3.98 15.74
C MET A 672 34.12 3.47 17.13
N LEU A 673 33.27 4.19 17.84
CA LEU A 673 32.72 3.74 19.12
C LEU A 673 31.80 2.52 18.94
N ASN A 674 30.96 2.52 17.90
CA ASN A 674 30.15 1.35 17.53
C ASN A 674 31.01 0.12 17.23
N TYR A 675 32.09 0.28 16.45
CA TYR A 675 33.06 -0.78 16.19
C TYR A 675 33.70 -1.30 17.49
N GLN A 676 34.19 -0.42 18.36
CA GLN A 676 34.80 -0.84 19.63
C GLN A 676 33.81 -1.58 20.55
N LEU A 677 32.54 -1.17 20.59
CA LEU A 677 31.53 -1.77 21.49
C LEU A 677 30.93 -3.07 20.95
N LEU A 678 30.74 -3.22 19.64
CA LEU A 678 30.03 -4.36 19.08
C LEU A 678 30.95 -5.36 18.35
N HIS A 679 32.07 -4.90 17.82
CA HIS A 679 32.82 -5.66 16.81
C HIS A 679 34.27 -5.96 17.17
N ASP A 680 34.98 -5.03 17.82
CA ASP A 680 36.40 -5.19 18.18
C ASP A 680 36.58 -6.37 19.16
N PRO A 681 37.34 -7.42 18.80
CA PRO A 681 37.55 -8.58 19.66
C PRO A 681 38.08 -8.26 21.06
N LYS A 682 38.80 -7.15 21.23
CA LYS A 682 39.40 -6.73 22.50
C LYS A 682 38.41 -6.01 23.42
N THR A 683 37.46 -5.26 22.86
CA THR A 683 36.62 -4.32 23.62
C THR A 683 35.13 -4.56 23.49
N ARG A 684 34.69 -5.42 22.55
CA ARG A 684 33.28 -5.69 22.32
C ARG A 684 32.58 -6.23 23.57
N THR A 685 31.31 -5.88 23.70
CA THR A 685 30.42 -6.40 24.72
C THR A 685 30.33 -7.92 24.65
N LYS A 686 30.32 -8.58 25.82
CA LYS A 686 30.11 -10.02 25.98
C LYS A 686 28.68 -10.36 26.39
N LYS A 687 27.93 -9.39 26.91
CA LYS A 687 26.52 -9.50 27.33
C LYS A 687 25.51 -9.10 26.22
N ASN A 688 25.95 -8.94 24.97
CA ASN A 688 25.13 -8.50 23.83
C ASN A 688 24.34 -7.20 24.09
N ILE A 689 24.97 -6.23 24.78
CA ILE A 689 24.36 -4.95 25.14
C ILE A 689 24.30 -4.06 23.87
N PRO A 690 23.13 -3.55 23.46
CA PRO A 690 23.00 -2.72 22.28
C PRO A 690 23.71 -1.37 22.43
N PHE A 691 24.18 -0.83 21.30
CA PHE A 691 24.70 0.53 21.21
C PHE A 691 23.66 1.45 20.54
N LEU A 692 23.12 2.38 21.33
CA LEU A 692 22.10 3.33 20.93
C LEU A 692 22.75 4.62 20.43
N VAL A 693 22.37 5.08 19.25
CA VAL A 693 22.77 6.38 18.74
C VAL A 693 21.55 7.27 18.67
N LEU A 694 21.47 8.24 19.59
CA LEU A 694 20.44 9.26 19.58
C LEU A 694 20.74 10.21 18.42
N THR A 695 19.80 10.36 17.49
CA THR A 695 19.97 11.20 16.29
C THR A 695 18.90 12.27 16.23
N THR A 696 19.30 13.50 15.93
CA THR A 696 18.34 14.60 15.69
C THR A 696 17.85 14.59 14.24
N PRO A 697 16.69 15.20 13.92
CA PRO A 697 16.13 15.18 12.57
C PRO A 697 17.02 15.82 11.48
N GLY A 698 18.01 16.64 11.87
CA GLY A 698 18.96 17.27 10.94
C GLY A 698 20.16 16.39 10.57
N VAL A 699 20.31 15.20 11.16
CA VAL A 699 21.37 14.27 10.75
C VAL A 699 21.01 13.66 9.39
N ASP A 700 21.93 13.76 8.42
CA ASP A 700 21.72 13.19 7.09
C ASP A 700 21.30 11.72 7.12
N MET A 701 20.26 11.37 6.36
CA MET A 701 19.71 10.01 6.32
C MET A 701 20.74 8.94 5.89
N TRP A 702 21.75 9.30 5.09
CA TRP A 702 22.80 8.35 4.72
C TRP A 702 23.73 8.01 5.91
N LYS A 703 23.96 8.95 6.84
CA LYS A 703 24.71 8.72 8.08
C LYS A 703 23.92 7.78 8.99
N VAL A 704 22.62 8.00 9.11
CA VAL A 704 21.68 7.12 9.84
C VAL A 704 21.70 5.71 9.26
N ALA A 705 21.56 5.58 7.94
CA ALA A 705 21.60 4.29 7.26
C ALA A 705 22.94 3.56 7.46
N GLN A 706 24.06 4.29 7.32
CA GLN A 706 25.39 3.71 7.51
C GLN A 706 25.61 3.22 8.94
N LEU A 707 25.20 3.97 9.97
CA LEU A 707 25.33 3.55 11.36
C LEU A 707 24.46 2.32 11.68
N SER A 708 23.25 2.25 11.10
CA SER A 708 22.41 1.06 11.22
C SER A 708 23.04 -0.15 10.54
N MET A 709 23.63 0.02 9.35
CA MET A 709 24.39 -1.04 8.66
C MET A 709 25.62 -1.49 9.45
N ASP A 710 26.26 -0.56 10.17
CA ASP A 710 27.40 -0.86 11.03
C ASP A 710 26.97 -1.60 12.32
N GLY A 711 25.67 -1.74 12.61
CA GLY A 711 25.12 -2.49 13.74
C GLY A 711 24.61 -1.65 14.91
N ALA A 712 24.63 -0.32 14.82
CA ALA A 712 24.07 0.54 15.86
C ALA A 712 22.54 0.58 15.81
N THR A 713 21.90 0.69 16.98
CA THR A 713 20.46 0.95 17.08
C THR A 713 20.22 2.45 17.04
N ILE A 714 19.51 2.93 16.03
CA ILE A 714 19.24 4.36 15.88
C ILE A 714 17.99 4.74 16.68
N ILE A 715 18.14 5.71 17.58
CA ILE A 715 17.04 6.29 18.35
C ILE A 715 16.82 7.73 17.84
N PRO A 716 15.81 7.96 16.97
CA PRO A 716 15.48 9.33 16.57
C PRO A 716 14.90 10.09 17.77
N VAL A 717 15.47 11.24 18.09
CA VAL A 717 15.04 12.11 19.20
C VAL A 717 14.79 13.52 18.71
N GLU A 718 13.80 14.20 19.28
CA GLU A 718 13.56 15.61 18.99
C GLU A 718 14.63 16.50 19.62
N LYS A 719 15.06 17.53 18.88
CA LYS A 719 15.91 18.59 19.43
C LYS A 719 15.19 19.25 20.62
N LEU A 720 15.94 19.55 21.68
CA LEU A 720 15.41 20.36 22.77
C LEU A 720 15.51 21.84 22.43
N ASP A 721 14.36 22.51 22.35
CA ASP A 721 14.29 23.95 22.09
C ASP A 721 14.87 24.73 23.28
N THR A 722 15.99 25.40 23.03
CA THR A 722 16.80 26.06 24.06
C THR A 722 17.33 27.42 23.60
N PRO A 723 16.46 28.34 23.14
CA PRO A 723 16.87 29.61 22.55
C PRO A 723 17.56 30.55 23.55
N TRP A 724 17.46 30.25 24.85
CA TRP A 724 18.07 30.96 25.96
C TRP A 724 19.50 30.48 26.29
N ILE A 725 20.00 29.42 25.66
CA ILE A 725 21.34 28.89 25.92
C ILE A 725 22.35 29.60 25.04
N GLU A 726 23.32 30.24 25.69
CA GLU A 726 24.51 30.80 25.04
C GLU A 726 25.71 29.88 25.36
N PRO A 727 26.02 28.89 24.50
CA PRO A 727 27.11 27.96 24.75
C PRO A 727 28.47 28.60 24.48
N GLY A 728 29.52 28.13 25.18
CA GLY A 728 30.89 28.60 24.94
C GLY A 728 31.44 28.28 23.54
N GLN A 729 30.80 27.38 22.80
CA GLN A 729 31.08 27.08 21.40
C GLN A 729 29.76 26.88 20.65
N SER A 730 29.61 27.48 19.47
CA SER A 730 28.40 27.41 18.65
C SER A 730 27.92 25.97 18.38
N ARG A 731 28.86 25.04 18.19
CA ARG A 731 28.56 23.60 17.99
C ARG A 731 27.86 22.91 19.18
N TRP A 732 27.79 23.53 20.36
CA TRP A 732 27.08 22.98 21.52
C TRP A 732 25.66 23.53 21.66
N GLN A 733 25.16 24.28 20.68
CA GLN A 733 23.81 24.85 20.70
C GLN A 733 22.72 23.79 20.92
N ASP A 734 22.86 22.60 20.32
CA ASP A 734 21.88 21.51 20.43
C ASP A 734 22.26 20.44 21.48
N VAL A 735 23.33 20.65 22.27
CA VAL A 735 23.91 19.60 23.15
C VAL A 735 22.95 19.16 24.26
N MET A 736 22.01 20.01 24.66
CA MET A 736 20.99 19.68 25.65
C MET A 736 20.16 18.47 25.26
N THR A 737 20.03 18.18 23.96
CA THR A 737 19.37 16.98 23.44
C THR A 737 19.94 15.69 24.03
N LYS A 738 21.17 15.71 24.58
CA LYS A 738 21.76 14.63 25.38
C LYS A 738 20.83 14.14 26.51
N LEU A 739 20.03 15.04 27.11
CA LEU A 739 19.09 14.72 28.19
C LEU A 739 17.94 13.80 27.75
N ARG A 740 17.67 13.68 26.44
CA ARG A 740 16.68 12.74 25.89
C ARG A 740 17.00 11.28 26.22
N VAL A 741 18.25 10.96 26.59
CA VAL A 741 18.62 9.61 27.07
C VAL A 741 17.82 9.17 28.30
N PHE A 742 17.33 10.11 29.11
CA PHE A 742 16.53 9.80 30.31
C PHE A 742 15.09 9.37 29.97
N GLU A 743 14.64 9.54 28.73
CA GLU A 743 13.31 9.09 28.28
C GLU A 743 13.28 7.60 27.87
N LEU A 744 14.44 6.96 27.75
CA LEU A 744 14.60 5.56 27.31
C LEU A 744 14.28 4.54 28.42
N VAL A 745 13.11 4.67 29.05
CA VAL A 745 12.64 3.91 30.23
C VAL A 745 12.41 2.42 29.98
N GLU A 746 12.56 1.95 28.74
CA GLU A 746 12.63 0.54 28.42
C GLU A 746 13.92 -0.13 28.93
N TYR A 747 14.98 0.64 29.21
CA TYR A 747 16.24 0.15 29.77
C TYR A 747 16.31 0.39 31.27
N ASP A 748 16.80 -0.59 32.02
CA ASP A 748 17.04 -0.45 33.46
C ASP A 748 18.25 0.45 33.74
N ARG A 749 19.31 0.33 32.93
CA ARG A 749 20.55 1.11 33.06
C ARG A 749 21.17 1.40 31.69
N ILE A 750 21.59 2.65 31.50
CA ILE A 750 22.29 3.10 30.29
C ILE A 750 23.64 3.68 30.69
N LEU A 751 24.71 3.26 30.00
CA LEU A 751 26.00 3.95 30.04
C LEU A 751 26.09 4.88 28.84
N PHE A 752 26.07 6.20 29.08
CA PHE A 752 26.29 7.20 28.06
C PHE A 752 27.78 7.48 27.88
N LEU A 753 28.24 7.54 26.64
CA LEU A 753 29.62 7.88 26.26
C LEU A 753 29.63 8.91 25.13
N ASP A 754 30.48 9.92 25.23
CA ASP A 754 30.78 10.81 24.11
C ASP A 754 31.46 10.00 22.98
N ALA A 755 31.16 10.36 21.73
CA ALA A 755 31.52 9.60 20.53
C ALA A 755 33.04 9.39 20.35
N ASP A 756 33.86 10.28 20.88
CA ASP A 756 35.34 10.27 20.83
C ASP A 756 35.98 9.52 22.02
N THR A 757 35.22 8.65 22.69
CA THR A 757 35.73 7.72 23.71
C THR A 757 36.51 6.56 23.10
N TYR A 758 37.70 6.28 23.65
CA TYR A 758 38.56 5.16 23.26
C TYR A 758 38.51 4.04 24.30
N LEU A 759 38.36 2.79 23.86
CA LEU A 759 38.24 1.63 24.73
C LEU A 759 39.53 0.80 24.72
N PHE A 760 39.94 0.36 25.91
CA PHE A 760 41.00 -0.64 26.10
C PHE A 760 40.45 -2.00 26.55
N LYS A 761 39.23 -2.03 27.10
CA LYS A 761 38.59 -3.23 27.66
C LYS A 761 37.06 -3.20 27.45
N PRO A 762 36.36 -4.35 27.51
CA PRO A 762 34.90 -4.39 27.54
C PRO A 762 34.35 -3.67 28.78
N LEU A 763 33.20 -3.01 28.62
CA LEU A 763 32.60 -2.18 29.67
C LEU A 763 31.49 -2.89 30.45
N ASP A 764 31.11 -4.12 30.10
CA ASP A 764 29.94 -4.85 30.61
C ASP A 764 29.79 -4.89 32.15
N SER A 765 30.90 -4.95 32.88
CA SER A 765 30.91 -5.06 34.34
C SER A 765 30.78 -3.71 35.07
N ILE A 766 30.76 -2.60 34.35
CA ILE A 766 30.46 -1.28 34.94
C ILE A 766 29.04 -1.23 35.50
N PHE A 767 28.10 -1.93 34.85
CA PHE A 767 26.70 -2.02 35.26
C PHE A 767 26.54 -2.75 36.60
N ASP A 768 27.51 -3.58 36.97
CA ASP A 768 27.52 -4.33 38.23
C ASP A 768 28.29 -3.59 39.33
N SER A 769 28.90 -2.44 39.02
CA SER A 769 29.72 -1.68 39.98
C SER A 769 28.90 -1.13 41.14
N ARG A 770 29.56 -0.91 42.29
CA ARG A 770 28.91 -0.35 43.48
C ARG A 770 28.27 1.02 43.24
N GLY A 771 28.89 1.83 42.38
CA GLY A 771 28.36 3.15 41.99
C GLY A 771 27.15 3.07 41.06
N ALA A 772 26.95 1.94 40.38
CA ALA A 772 25.87 1.72 39.41
C ALA A 772 24.55 1.23 40.04
N GLN A 773 24.40 1.32 41.36
CA GLN A 773 23.16 0.92 42.05
C GLN A 773 22.24 2.13 42.28
N PRO A 774 20.93 2.01 42.02
CA PRO A 774 19.96 3.06 42.33
C PRO A 774 20.00 3.48 43.80
N ARG A 775 19.66 4.74 44.06
CA ARG A 775 19.64 5.33 45.40
C ARG A 775 18.39 6.17 45.58
N SER A 776 17.90 6.22 46.81
CA SER A 776 16.78 7.10 47.15
C SER A 776 17.21 8.56 47.24
N THR A 777 16.36 9.42 46.71
CA THR A 777 16.50 10.87 46.77
C THR A 777 16.45 11.34 48.21
N LEU A 778 17.43 12.18 48.60
CA LEU A 778 17.47 12.78 49.93
C LEU A 778 16.35 13.82 50.06
N ARG A 779 15.85 14.03 51.28
CA ARG A 779 14.74 14.97 51.56
C ARG A 779 15.20 16.12 52.46
N LYS A 780 16.37 16.72 52.19
CA LYS A 780 16.84 17.90 52.93
C LYS A 780 15.96 19.09 52.56
N LYS A 781 15.17 19.58 53.52
CA LYS A 781 14.22 20.68 53.29
C LYS A 781 14.86 21.95 52.74
N SER A 782 16.10 22.28 53.14
CA SER A 782 16.83 23.47 52.66
C SER A 782 17.17 23.42 51.15
N GLU A 783 17.24 22.21 50.59
CA GLU A 783 17.60 21.95 49.19
C GLU A 783 16.38 21.70 48.29
N ILE A 784 15.17 21.63 48.86
CA ILE A 784 13.94 21.54 48.06
C ILE A 784 13.52 22.98 47.72
N LYS A 785 13.54 23.33 46.45
CA LYS A 785 13.10 24.63 45.95
C LYS A 785 11.66 24.51 45.45
N THR A 786 10.82 25.49 45.76
CA THR A 786 9.39 25.47 45.43
C THR A 786 9.10 25.77 43.97
N ASP A 787 10.08 26.34 43.26
CA ASP A 787 10.02 26.68 41.83
C ASP A 787 10.59 25.57 40.93
N GLU A 788 11.16 24.51 41.51
CA GLU A 788 11.64 23.32 40.78
C GLU A 788 10.57 22.22 40.76
N ALA A 789 10.58 21.38 39.72
CA ALA A 789 9.71 20.21 39.69
C ALA A 789 10.06 19.21 40.79
N ARG A 790 9.10 18.34 41.10
CA ARG A 790 9.25 17.34 42.16
C ARG A 790 10.40 16.37 41.83
N LEU A 791 11.32 16.19 42.78
CA LEU A 791 12.39 15.20 42.67
C LEU A 791 11.85 13.77 42.77
N PRO A 792 12.36 12.83 41.95
CA PRO A 792 11.94 11.43 41.96
C PRO A 792 12.18 10.75 43.32
N GLU A 793 11.55 9.60 43.56
CA GLU A 793 11.78 8.82 44.78
C GLU A 793 13.15 8.15 44.78
N ASP A 794 13.50 7.49 43.69
CA ASP A 794 14.79 6.86 43.46
C ASP A 794 15.40 7.35 42.15
N TYR A 795 16.73 7.40 42.10
CA TYR A 795 17.47 7.76 40.90
C TYR A 795 18.77 6.95 40.81
N LEU A 796 19.32 6.88 39.61
CA LEU A 796 20.68 6.41 39.39
C LEU A 796 21.36 7.40 38.45
N PHE A 797 22.41 8.04 38.96
CA PHE A 797 23.32 8.84 38.17
C PHE A 797 24.72 8.66 38.74
N ALA A 798 25.60 8.01 38.00
CA ALA A 798 26.93 7.63 38.43
C ALA A 798 27.98 8.07 37.41
N THR A 799 29.03 8.73 37.87
CA THR A 799 30.07 9.31 37.01
C THR A 799 31.38 9.46 37.79
N LEU A 800 32.34 10.18 37.21
CA LEU A 800 33.70 10.40 37.70
C LEU A 800 33.96 11.91 37.79
N SER A 801 34.81 12.32 38.72
CA SER A 801 35.20 13.73 38.77
C SER A 801 35.97 14.12 37.51
N GLU A 802 35.79 15.36 37.07
CA GLU A 802 36.56 15.91 35.95
C GLU A 802 38.05 15.98 36.31
N VAL A 803 38.89 15.63 35.34
CA VAL A 803 40.34 15.80 35.40
C VAL A 803 40.69 17.08 34.68
N THR A 804 41.36 18.00 35.35
CA THR A 804 41.60 19.37 34.83
C THR A 804 42.95 19.54 34.13
N GLN A 805 43.87 18.58 34.28
CA GLN A 805 45.24 18.64 33.76
C GLN A 805 45.69 17.28 33.24
N SER A 806 46.39 17.25 32.10
CA SER A 806 46.93 16.01 31.51
C SER A 806 48.09 15.41 32.31
N LEU A 807 48.74 16.21 33.17
CA LEU A 807 49.73 15.76 34.15
C LEU A 807 49.05 15.62 35.52
N HIS A 808 48.66 14.40 35.87
CA HIS A 808 48.02 14.10 37.15
C HIS A 808 48.45 12.74 37.72
N THR A 809 48.23 12.54 39.02
CA THR A 809 48.46 11.25 39.69
C THR A 809 47.36 10.25 39.34
N TYR A 810 47.66 8.95 39.28
CA TYR A 810 46.64 7.90 39.17
C TYR A 810 46.37 7.23 40.53
N PRO A 811 45.12 7.18 41.03
CA PRO A 811 43.93 7.83 40.46
C PRO A 811 43.97 9.37 40.63
N PRO A 812 43.30 10.14 39.74
CA PRO A 812 43.19 11.59 39.87
C PRO A 812 42.56 12.02 41.19
N LEU A 813 42.91 13.24 41.65
CA LEU A 813 42.28 13.84 42.82
C LEU A 813 40.78 14.00 42.59
N SER A 814 39.97 13.61 43.58
CA SER A 814 38.52 13.66 43.45
C SER A 814 37.99 15.07 43.68
N MET A 815 37.30 15.60 42.68
CA MET A 815 36.62 16.90 42.71
C MET A 815 35.10 16.73 42.83
N SER A 816 34.39 17.81 43.18
CA SER A 816 32.92 17.84 43.26
C SER A 816 32.23 17.95 41.89
N TYR A 817 32.97 18.41 40.87
CA TYR A 817 32.51 18.66 39.52
C TYR A 817 32.89 17.51 38.58
N PHE A 818 32.02 17.18 37.62
CA PHE A 818 32.21 16.11 36.65
C PHE A 818 32.01 16.55 35.20
N ASN A 819 32.60 15.79 34.28
CA ASN A 819 32.39 15.95 32.85
C ASN A 819 31.22 15.08 32.36
N ALA A 820 30.33 15.64 31.53
CA ALA A 820 29.12 14.96 31.05
C ALA A 820 29.34 14.11 29.78
N GLY A 821 30.57 13.67 29.52
CA GLY A 821 30.92 12.74 28.43
C GLY A 821 30.95 11.27 28.85
N PHE A 822 30.83 10.96 30.14
CA PHE A 822 30.78 9.59 30.63
C PHE A 822 29.94 9.48 31.90
N PHE A 823 28.74 8.90 31.80
CA PHE A 823 27.88 8.68 32.97
C PHE A 823 26.95 7.48 32.79
N LEU A 824 26.68 6.79 33.89
CA LEU A 824 25.75 5.69 33.97
C LEU A 824 24.49 6.17 34.67
N LEU A 825 23.33 5.89 34.08
CA LEU A 825 22.04 6.35 34.56
C LEU A 825 20.99 5.23 34.56
N SER A 826 19.93 5.41 35.34
CA SER A 826 18.65 4.71 35.14
C SER A 826 17.68 5.72 34.53
N PRO A 827 17.15 5.47 33.31
CA PRO A 827 16.24 6.40 32.65
C PRO A 827 15.00 6.63 33.49
N SER A 828 14.53 7.87 33.54
CA SER A 828 13.38 8.27 34.35
C SER A 828 12.76 9.54 33.77
N ILE A 829 11.47 9.45 33.43
CA ILE A 829 10.69 10.61 32.98
C ILE A 829 10.65 11.68 34.06
N GLU A 830 10.56 11.30 35.35
CA GLU A 830 10.58 12.25 36.47
C GLU A 830 11.93 13.01 36.56
N LEU A 831 13.05 12.34 36.29
CA LEU A 831 14.36 13.02 36.22
C LEU A 831 14.44 13.96 35.02
N PHE A 832 13.95 13.51 33.86
CA PHE A 832 13.93 14.32 32.65
C PHE A 832 13.08 15.59 32.82
N GLU A 833 11.87 15.47 33.35
CA GLU A 833 11.00 16.59 33.69
C GLU A 833 11.63 17.52 34.73
N TYR A 834 12.31 16.96 35.74
CA TYR A 834 13.09 17.76 36.68
C TYR A 834 14.14 18.61 35.96
N TYR A 835 14.92 18.03 35.04
CA TYR A 835 15.91 18.79 34.28
C TYR A 835 15.27 19.89 33.41
N LEU A 836 14.17 19.59 32.72
CA LEU A 836 13.45 20.58 31.92
C LEU A 836 12.92 21.73 32.78
N SER A 837 12.48 21.45 34.01
CA SER A 837 12.02 22.48 34.94
C SER A 837 13.11 23.48 35.34
N LEU A 838 14.39 23.12 35.18
CA LEU A 838 15.53 24.00 35.49
C LEU A 838 15.84 25.01 34.37
N PHE A 839 15.34 24.77 33.15
CA PHE A 839 15.62 25.60 31.97
C PHE A 839 15.30 27.09 32.19
N PRO A 840 14.11 27.45 32.71
CA PRO A 840 13.78 28.86 32.95
C PRO A 840 14.39 29.46 34.22
N LEU A 841 15.06 28.68 35.09
CA LEU A 841 15.35 29.08 36.48
C LEU A 841 16.75 29.68 36.71
N ASN A 842 17.55 29.88 35.67
CA ASN A 842 18.92 30.43 35.72
C ASN A 842 19.78 29.83 36.84
N ARG A 843 19.71 28.50 37.02
CA ARG A 843 20.36 27.76 38.13
C ARG A 843 21.80 27.34 37.84
N PHE A 844 22.22 27.41 36.59
CA PHE A 844 23.51 26.92 36.13
C PHE A 844 24.00 27.79 34.96
N GLU A 845 25.31 27.85 34.77
CA GLU A 845 25.92 28.60 33.67
C GLU A 845 25.74 27.85 32.34
N THR A 846 25.46 28.59 31.26
CA THR A 846 25.20 28.01 29.94
C THR A 846 26.47 27.70 29.13
N ILE A 847 27.67 28.02 29.65
CA ILE A 847 28.92 27.82 28.91
C ILE A 847 29.19 26.35 28.52
N TYR A 848 28.84 25.41 29.41
CA TYR A 848 28.79 23.96 29.19
C TYR A 848 27.38 23.46 29.55
N PRO A 849 26.39 23.65 28.68
CA PRO A 849 24.99 23.70 29.08
C PRO A 849 24.48 22.44 29.80
N GLU A 850 24.65 21.27 29.19
CA GLU A 850 24.13 20.01 29.71
C GLU A 850 24.96 19.52 30.90
N GLN A 851 26.27 19.77 30.87
CA GLN A 851 27.17 19.41 31.95
C GLN A 851 26.90 20.23 33.22
N ASN A 852 26.72 21.55 33.07
CA ASN A 852 26.46 22.44 34.20
C ASN A 852 25.06 22.21 34.79
N LEU A 853 24.06 21.92 33.94
CA LEU A 853 22.75 21.49 34.43
C LEU A 853 22.88 20.23 35.28
N LEU A 854 23.55 19.19 34.77
CA LEU A 854 23.69 17.92 35.49
C LEU A 854 24.55 18.08 36.76
N ASN A 855 25.56 18.94 36.76
CA ASN A 855 26.34 19.27 37.97
C ASN A 855 25.49 20.03 39.00
N TYR A 856 24.57 20.90 38.58
CA TYR A 856 23.61 21.53 39.48
C TYR A 856 22.65 20.49 40.08
N ALA A 857 22.01 19.69 39.23
CA ALA A 857 21.03 18.68 39.63
C ALA A 857 21.62 17.64 40.58
N HIS A 858 22.85 17.21 40.31
CA HIS A 858 23.53 16.15 41.04
C HIS A 858 24.65 16.63 41.98
N ARG A 859 24.68 17.91 42.34
CA ARG A 859 25.70 18.50 43.22
C ARG A 859 25.84 17.73 44.55
N PRO A 860 27.04 17.60 45.13
CA PRO A 860 27.26 16.82 46.36
C PRO A 860 26.39 17.22 47.56
N ASN A 861 26.06 18.51 47.68
CA ASN A 861 25.27 19.04 48.79
C ASN A 861 23.76 18.96 48.57
N GLY A 862 23.31 18.66 47.34
CA GLY A 862 21.90 18.61 46.95
C GLY A 862 21.18 17.34 47.40
N ASN A 863 19.97 17.15 46.87
CA ASN A 863 19.11 16.00 47.21
C ASN A 863 19.34 14.77 46.32
N MET A 864 19.98 14.92 45.16
CA MET A 864 20.31 13.82 44.26
C MET A 864 21.82 13.74 43.94
N PRO A 865 22.73 13.69 44.93
CA PRO A 865 24.17 13.66 44.66
C PRO A 865 24.57 12.48 43.75
N TRP A 866 25.43 12.72 42.76
CA TRP A 866 25.90 11.65 41.88
C TRP A 866 26.72 10.58 42.64
N SER A 867 26.67 9.35 42.14
CA SER A 867 27.43 8.21 42.67
C SER A 867 28.81 8.11 42.00
N ARG A 868 29.86 7.89 42.79
CA ARG A 868 31.22 7.78 42.26
C ARG A 868 31.47 6.41 41.61
N LEU A 869 31.88 6.42 40.35
CA LEU A 869 32.54 5.29 39.70
C LEU A 869 34.04 5.31 40.03
N HIS A 870 34.72 4.18 39.84
CA HIS A 870 36.17 4.12 40.01
C HIS A 870 36.88 4.60 38.73
N TYR A 871 37.97 5.37 38.86
CA TYR A 871 38.73 5.92 37.71
C TYR A 871 39.33 4.88 36.77
N SER A 872 39.30 3.59 37.14
CA SER A 872 39.62 2.52 36.20
C SER A 872 38.63 2.40 35.04
N TRP A 873 37.47 3.08 35.07
CA TRP A 873 36.47 3.00 34.00
C TRP A 873 36.71 3.99 32.87
N ASN A 874 36.92 5.27 33.19
CA ASN A 874 37.13 6.32 32.20
C ASN A 874 38.04 7.41 32.78
N ILE A 875 38.89 8.00 31.94
CA ILE A 875 39.67 9.21 32.27
C ILE A 875 39.55 10.20 31.12
N GLN A 876 39.07 11.40 31.43
CA GLN A 876 39.14 12.59 30.57
C GLN A 876 40.54 13.20 30.65
N LEU A 877 41.05 13.79 29.57
CA LEU A 877 42.43 14.33 29.50
C LEU A 877 43.49 13.28 29.92
N PRO A 878 43.55 12.13 29.23
CA PRO A 878 44.34 10.98 29.66
C PRO A 878 45.86 11.18 29.50
N SER A 879 46.60 10.49 30.36
CA SER A 879 48.05 10.30 30.28
C SER A 879 48.41 8.84 29.95
N MET A 880 49.65 8.60 29.52
CA MET A 880 50.14 7.23 29.34
C MET A 880 50.29 6.46 30.67
N GLN A 881 50.31 7.15 31.81
CA GLN A 881 50.32 6.50 33.13
C GLN A 881 48.98 5.81 33.41
N ASP A 882 47.87 6.40 32.99
CA ASP A 882 46.52 5.85 33.17
C ASP A 882 46.32 4.55 32.40
N VAL A 883 46.81 4.53 31.16
CA VAL A 883 46.82 3.34 30.31
C VAL A 883 47.65 2.22 30.96
N LYS A 884 48.85 2.54 31.45
CA LYS A 884 49.72 1.57 32.15
C LYS A 884 49.08 1.02 33.42
N LYS A 885 48.22 1.79 34.08
CA LYS A 885 47.46 1.37 35.26
C LYS A 885 46.16 0.64 34.92
N GLY A 886 45.86 0.49 33.63
CA GLY A 886 44.83 -0.40 33.13
C GLY A 886 43.42 0.19 33.14
N VAL A 887 43.28 1.49 32.89
CA VAL A 887 41.97 2.13 32.65
C VAL A 887 41.23 1.44 31.49
N ALA A 888 39.91 1.31 31.59
CA ALA A 888 39.07 0.62 30.61
C ALA A 888 38.74 1.49 29.40
N SER A 889 38.63 2.81 29.59
CA SER A 889 38.40 3.78 28.51
C SER A 889 39.03 5.13 28.81
N VAL A 890 39.23 5.96 27.79
CA VAL A 890 39.70 7.33 27.92
C VAL A 890 38.95 8.24 26.97
N HIS A 891 38.83 9.52 27.30
CA HIS A 891 38.11 10.51 26.51
C HIS A 891 39.00 11.74 26.26
N ALA A 892 39.18 12.08 24.98
CA ALA A 892 39.88 13.29 24.54
C ALA A 892 39.18 13.87 23.31
N LYS A 893 38.94 15.18 23.31
CA LYS A 893 38.07 15.84 22.33
C LYS A 893 38.65 15.76 20.91
N LEU A 894 38.04 14.96 20.04
CA LEU A 894 38.45 14.68 18.64
C LEU A 894 39.93 14.32 18.41
N TRP A 895 40.70 14.03 19.46
CA TRP A 895 42.11 13.60 19.40
C TRP A 895 43.07 14.56 18.66
N THR A 896 42.73 15.85 18.57
CA THR A 896 43.44 16.87 17.74
C THR A 896 44.77 17.39 18.30
N GLY A 897 45.37 16.73 19.28
CA GLY A 897 46.63 17.16 19.91
C GLY A 897 46.47 18.00 21.17
N GLY A 898 45.30 18.61 21.38
CA GLY A 898 45.05 19.53 22.49
C GLY A 898 45.63 20.92 22.24
N ASN A 899 45.49 21.83 23.21
CA ASN A 899 46.26 23.09 23.25
C ASN A 899 47.55 22.88 24.06
N GLU A 900 48.47 23.85 24.06
CA GLU A 900 49.76 23.76 24.79
C GLU A 900 49.59 23.46 26.29
N LEU A 901 48.42 23.76 26.87
CA LEU A 901 48.10 23.57 28.30
C LEU A 901 47.47 22.21 28.62
N GLN A 902 46.93 21.51 27.63
CA GLN A 902 46.25 20.22 27.78
C GLN A 902 46.59 19.27 26.60
N PRO A 903 47.87 18.90 26.41
CA PRO A 903 48.27 18.06 25.29
C PRO A 903 47.78 16.63 25.46
N VAL A 904 47.30 16.02 24.37
CA VAL A 904 47.02 14.58 24.31
C VAL A 904 48.31 13.86 23.90
N PRO A 905 48.82 12.88 24.69
CA PRO A 905 50.03 12.13 24.36
C PRO A 905 50.05 11.64 22.92
N VAL A 906 51.21 11.77 22.25
CA VAL A 906 51.37 11.36 20.84
C VAL A 906 51.01 9.90 20.67
N GLU A 907 51.45 9.06 21.61
CA GLU A 907 51.20 7.62 21.63
C GLU A 907 49.69 7.32 21.63
N LEU A 908 48.91 8.01 22.46
CA LEU A 908 47.46 7.83 22.50
C LEU A 908 46.77 8.27 21.21
N ARG A 909 47.26 9.36 20.58
CA ARG A 909 46.75 9.80 19.28
C ARG A 909 47.04 8.79 18.18
N GLU A 910 48.22 8.19 18.19
CA GLU A 910 48.56 7.12 17.24
C GLU A 910 47.75 5.85 17.49
N MET A 911 47.45 5.51 18.74
CA MET A 911 46.52 4.40 19.06
C MET A 911 45.12 4.67 18.52
N TRP A 912 44.58 5.88 18.71
CA TRP A 912 43.27 6.28 18.16
C TRP A 912 43.25 6.19 16.62
N LYS A 913 44.27 6.72 15.94
CA LYS A 913 44.40 6.64 14.48
C LYS A 913 44.49 5.19 14.00
N GLY A 914 45.27 4.36 14.70
CA GLY A 914 45.38 2.93 14.40
C GLY A 914 44.02 2.23 14.50
N LYS A 915 43.25 2.51 15.54
CA LYS A 915 41.90 1.96 15.69
C LYS A 915 40.93 2.41 14.62
N LYS A 916 41.01 3.68 14.21
CA LYS A 916 40.25 4.20 13.07
C LYS A 916 40.56 3.39 11.80
N LEU A 917 41.83 3.07 11.53
CA LEU A 917 42.21 2.22 10.39
C LEU A 917 41.66 0.79 10.52
N GLU A 918 41.77 0.17 11.70
CA GLU A 918 41.19 -1.16 11.96
C GLU A 918 39.67 -1.20 11.70
N MET A 919 38.94 -0.18 12.14
CA MET A 919 37.51 -0.02 11.87
C MET A 919 37.23 0.08 10.36
N TRP A 920 37.99 0.89 9.63
CA TRP A 920 37.82 1.03 8.18
C TRP A 920 38.11 -0.27 7.45
N GLU A 921 39.16 -0.99 7.83
CA GLU A 921 39.47 -2.31 7.29
C GLU A 921 38.32 -3.30 7.57
N TYR A 922 37.78 -3.31 8.79
CA TYR A 922 36.65 -4.18 9.15
C TYR A 922 35.42 -3.93 8.27
N TYR A 923 34.95 -2.68 8.19
CA TYR A 923 33.76 -2.35 7.39
C TYR A 923 34.03 -2.44 5.87
N SER A 924 35.26 -2.20 5.41
CA SER A 924 35.64 -2.34 4.00
C SER A 924 35.82 -3.80 3.58
N ASN A 925 36.32 -4.66 4.46
CA ASN A 925 36.46 -6.09 4.21
C ASN A 925 35.11 -6.79 4.18
N GLY A 926 34.12 -6.36 4.97
CA GLY A 926 32.73 -6.82 4.82
C GLY A 926 32.17 -6.51 3.43
N LEU A 927 32.43 -5.30 2.91
CA LEU A 927 32.07 -4.89 1.56
C LEU A 927 32.91 -5.56 0.45
N GLN A 928 34.17 -5.91 0.71
CA GLN A 928 35.00 -6.70 -0.21
C GLN A 928 34.68 -8.19 -0.17
N GLN A 929 34.16 -8.72 0.93
CA GLN A 929 33.71 -10.11 1.02
C GLN A 929 32.37 -10.26 0.29
N GLN A 930 31.49 -9.27 0.41
CA GLN A 930 30.25 -9.16 -0.38
C GLN A 930 30.54 -8.88 -1.87
N ARG A 931 31.49 -7.99 -2.20
CA ARG A 931 31.95 -7.75 -3.58
C ARG A 931 32.81 -8.87 -4.16
N ARG A 932 33.59 -9.62 -3.37
CA ARG A 932 34.26 -10.86 -3.82
C ARG A 932 33.22 -11.95 -4.07
N TYR A 933 32.19 -12.07 -3.24
CA TYR A 933 31.08 -12.97 -3.53
C TYR A 933 30.39 -12.61 -4.86
N GLU A 934 30.15 -11.33 -5.12
CA GLU A 934 29.58 -10.84 -6.38
C GLU A 934 30.54 -10.90 -7.58
N GLU A 935 31.85 -10.70 -7.37
CA GLU A 935 32.88 -10.78 -8.42
C GLU A 935 33.27 -12.22 -8.74
N ASP A 936 33.34 -13.11 -7.76
CA ASP A 936 33.60 -14.54 -7.96
C ASP A 936 32.38 -15.22 -8.61
N TRP A 937 31.18 -14.72 -8.33
CA TRP A 937 29.95 -15.02 -9.09
C TRP A 937 30.04 -14.51 -10.54
N LYS A 938 30.47 -13.27 -10.77
CA LYS A 938 30.64 -12.69 -12.13
C LYS A 938 31.81 -13.29 -12.93
N LYS A 939 32.86 -13.79 -12.25
CA LYS A 939 34.05 -14.42 -12.86
C LYS A 939 33.86 -15.94 -13.07
N GLY A 940 32.73 -16.51 -12.66
CA GLY A 940 32.42 -17.92 -12.87
C GLY A 940 33.36 -18.88 -12.14
N LEU A 941 34.01 -18.43 -11.06
CA LEU A 941 34.92 -19.26 -10.25
C LEU A 941 34.17 -20.28 -9.39
N TYR A 942 32.84 -20.15 -9.30
CA TYR A 942 31.92 -21.22 -8.91
C TYR A 942 31.22 -21.76 -10.15
N GLY A 943 31.84 -22.78 -10.76
CA GLY A 943 31.35 -23.44 -11.97
C GLY A 943 30.03 -24.17 -11.75
N ALA A 944 29.01 -23.82 -12.54
CA ALA A 944 27.79 -24.60 -12.68
C ALA A 944 28.04 -25.88 -13.48
N PRO A 945 27.40 -27.03 -13.16
CA PRO A 945 27.34 -28.14 -14.10
C PRO A 945 26.43 -27.79 -15.28
N LEU A 946 27.08 -27.50 -16.41
CA LEU A 946 26.74 -27.82 -17.79
C LEU A 946 25.27 -28.15 -18.14
N HIS A 947 24.68 -27.35 -19.03
CA HIS A 947 24.48 -27.78 -20.43
C HIS A 947 24.42 -26.58 -21.43
N ARG A 948 25.39 -26.57 -22.34
CA ARG A 948 25.44 -25.95 -23.70
C ARG A 948 24.35 -26.57 -24.60
N HIS A 949 23.84 -26.05 -25.72
CA HIS A 949 24.02 -24.90 -26.64
C HIS A 949 22.68 -24.85 -27.45
N MET A 950 22.11 -23.72 -27.86
CA MET A 950 22.45 -23.04 -29.12
C MET A 950 21.83 -21.64 -29.18
N ARG A 951 22.63 -20.70 -29.69
CA ARG A 951 22.29 -19.29 -29.98
C ARG A 951 21.49 -19.19 -31.26
N TYR A 952 20.54 -18.24 -31.30
CA TYR A 952 20.13 -17.57 -32.53
C TYR A 952 21.14 -16.46 -32.87
N GLY A 953 21.60 -16.44 -34.11
CA GLY A 953 22.36 -15.34 -34.69
C GLY A 953 21.43 -14.28 -35.27
N SER A 954 21.81 -13.02 -35.08
CA SER A 954 21.28 -11.86 -35.80
C SER A 954 21.81 -11.83 -37.24
N GLY A 955 20.93 -11.66 -38.22
CA GLY A 955 21.28 -11.45 -39.62
C GLY A 955 20.16 -10.70 -40.35
N HIS A 956 20.57 -9.70 -41.15
CA HIS A 956 19.75 -8.77 -41.92
C HIS A 956 18.57 -9.37 -42.72
N ARG A 957 17.37 -8.81 -42.56
CA ARG A 957 16.58 -8.06 -43.56
C ARG A 957 15.28 -7.54 -42.95
#